data_AF-A0A1G4H7X0-F1
#
_entry.id   AF-A0A1G4H7X0-F1
#
_cell.length_a   1.000
_cell.length_b   1.000
_cell.length_c   1.000
_cell.angle_alpha   90.00
_cell.angle_beta   90.00
_cell.angle_gamma   90.00
#
_symmetry.space_group_name_H-M   'P 1'
#
loop_
_entity.id
_entity.type
_entity.pdbx_description
1 polymer ?
#
loop_
_entity_poly.entity_id
_entity_poly.type
_entity_poly.pdbx_seq_one_letter_code
_entity_poly.pdbx_strand_id
1 'polypeptide(L)'
;MNENVVNSAIRLLQGDSNFGKESKLYIFYTLFDMLMEPWETEEKEKCNSKSGKLDKMWCKIEYSLKGVREYINVFHVDIKNAADYLIYWFYGQLNKMDYDVNNINSFHNKVTNYFNTKFPELKDQLNKKYIKSYNIKVLQNKKELYDFLNYYKYIKDMLNQNRNNQKFCNYVVYIFKLYKEIHDDYNSMNSGWYDDEIKLFKDKFNGVDNEINLLVEKCTHINSNLIFYKNDKSTRLIEHEKSKEKVEKTFESIKTIPQGISLENTTLNKFYSKLEESIQERYTIEGCNSSNENYIKKNDEFCGMWEKVSKILNEWNGNFVKSFDLSRNKRCDYLSYWLYEKVKKFKDTSNIIPFLYEVRELFIKHKFCNSKKYDFRVDQMENKKILFDFVENFDDIMVKLNVKDNKEKEKYCNYIKFFFDVYKKMETSTNGSKGYQDEMNHFQEKFLGNIKELDNLNIKCPGKCLKFIFTDEYTNFCTSEQESREVVQKEKTRCTPMNNFDVIPIDSNLKNLYDELNKKDTIDNYKYYCTELEKHECTHPGVTTLCTKAVKNLIHLSLMPQNEERDERCFSLKHWLYQEIRKIFHRNTTNVSYEPVITKLKDVILRINNTHFSGKPCYCSFDGTLNEWTEQKYLHDYFKSFDSIESFINKDHDACRKHFGRVNYINRLYEKYIGECCYCFKSGHCKEWCPDYFKCEDTLNPYNLYLKLKCTEEDAKDFTIVNKPISIDNHVITTTRNSLLLAYQNKLQDPFYSTVLYAFGTLGIFMIFFVFYKFTPFGSLFHRKKHNDRERMQNFISEYYGELTADESGHENVNRNRRKIQLAYNSA
;
A
#
# COMPACT_ATOMS: atom_id res chain seq x y z
N MET A 1 11.51 3.02 -3.52
CA MET A 1 12.69 2.52 -4.26
C MET A 1 12.24 1.63 -5.41
N ASN A 2 11.93 2.19 -6.59
CA ASN A 2 11.66 1.44 -7.84
C ASN A 2 12.37 2.04 -9.08
N GLU A 3 13.16 3.10 -8.90
CA GLU A 3 13.91 3.80 -9.94
C GLU A 3 14.84 2.89 -10.77
N ASN A 4 15.23 1.72 -10.23
CA ASN A 4 16.21 0.85 -10.89
C ASN A 4 15.62 0.07 -12.09
N VAL A 5 14.35 -0.34 -12.07
CA VAL A 5 13.77 -1.16 -13.17
C VAL A 5 13.49 -0.30 -14.40
N VAL A 6 12.85 0.86 -14.20
CA VAL A 6 12.51 1.81 -15.28
C VAL A 6 13.78 2.36 -15.93
N ASN A 7 14.73 2.89 -15.15
CA ASN A 7 15.97 3.45 -15.68
C ASN A 7 16.83 2.40 -16.39
N SER A 8 16.84 1.15 -15.90
CA SER A 8 17.57 0.05 -16.56
C SER A 8 17.00 -0.30 -17.93
N ALA A 9 15.67 -0.32 -18.07
CA ALA A 9 15.02 -0.60 -19.36
C ALA A 9 15.19 0.57 -20.34
N ILE A 10 15.03 1.82 -19.87
CA ILE A 10 15.23 3.01 -20.71
C ILE A 10 16.67 3.09 -21.22
N ARG A 11 17.68 2.85 -20.37
CA ARG A 11 19.10 2.82 -20.80
C ARG A 11 19.37 1.80 -21.89
N LEU A 12 18.69 0.65 -21.88
CA LEU A 12 18.81 -0.32 -22.96
C LEU A 12 18.15 0.16 -24.25
N LEU A 13 17.00 0.84 -24.17
CA LEU A 13 16.38 1.47 -25.34
C LEU A 13 17.27 2.58 -25.91
N GLN A 14 17.99 3.35 -25.08
CA GLN A 14 18.92 4.37 -25.55
C GLN A 14 20.06 3.80 -26.40
N GLY A 15 20.47 2.56 -26.13
CA GLY A 15 21.46 1.84 -26.94
C GLY A 15 20.93 1.38 -28.30
N ASP A 16 19.63 1.48 -28.53
CA ASP A 16 19.00 1.17 -29.82
C ASP A 16 18.96 2.39 -30.74
N SER A 17 19.46 2.19 -31.96
CA SER A 17 19.58 3.28 -32.93
C SER A 17 18.23 3.81 -33.41
N ASN A 18 17.15 3.01 -33.34
CA ASN A 18 15.83 3.42 -33.81
C ASN A 18 15.08 4.16 -32.70
N PHE A 19 15.13 3.67 -31.46
CA PHE A 19 14.51 4.38 -30.33
C PHE A 19 15.04 5.81 -30.17
N GLY A 20 16.36 6.00 -30.18
CA GLY A 20 16.97 7.32 -30.01
C GLY A 20 16.68 8.31 -31.15
N LYS A 21 16.28 7.81 -32.34
CA LYS A 21 16.00 8.63 -33.54
C LYS A 21 14.52 8.84 -33.81
N GLU A 22 13.66 7.90 -33.41
CA GLU A 22 12.24 7.89 -33.76
C GLU A 22 11.32 8.22 -32.59
N SER A 23 11.76 7.99 -31.34
CA SER A 23 10.95 8.25 -30.16
C SER A 23 10.86 9.75 -29.89
N LYS A 24 9.82 10.38 -30.45
CA LYS A 24 9.56 11.82 -30.29
C LYS A 24 9.55 12.24 -28.82
N LEU A 25 8.90 11.49 -27.93
CA LEU A 25 8.90 11.76 -26.49
C LEU A 25 10.32 11.77 -25.90
N TYR A 26 11.12 10.74 -26.21
CA TYR A 26 12.48 10.60 -25.67
C TYR A 26 13.40 11.73 -26.17
N ILE A 27 13.34 12.04 -27.47
CA ILE A 27 14.12 13.13 -28.07
C ILE A 27 13.75 14.45 -27.40
N PHE A 28 12.45 14.70 -27.20
CA PHE A 28 11.96 15.91 -26.58
C PHE A 28 12.42 16.05 -25.12
N TYR A 29 12.38 14.96 -24.35
CA TYR A 29 12.90 14.94 -22.96
C TYR A 29 14.40 15.15 -22.91
N THR A 30 15.15 14.45 -23.76
CA THR A 30 16.61 14.55 -23.83
C THR A 30 17.04 15.96 -24.21
N LEU A 31 16.34 16.59 -25.15
CA LEU A 31 16.57 17.98 -25.53
C LEU A 31 16.40 18.91 -24.33
N PHE A 32 15.29 18.81 -23.58
CA PHE A 32 15.08 19.68 -22.43
C PHE A 32 16.04 19.40 -21.28
N ASP A 33 16.34 18.15 -20.99
CA ASP A 33 17.31 17.79 -19.96
C ASP A 33 18.74 18.22 -20.35
N MET A 34 19.10 18.19 -21.64
CA MET A 34 20.37 18.74 -22.14
C MET A 34 20.39 20.27 -22.06
N LEU A 35 19.29 20.95 -22.39
CA LEU A 35 19.18 22.39 -22.23
C LEU A 35 19.16 22.83 -20.74
N MET A 36 19.02 21.89 -19.81
CA MET A 36 19.15 22.15 -18.37
C MET A 36 20.62 22.13 -17.89
N GLU A 37 21.57 21.53 -18.63
CA GLU A 37 23.01 21.49 -18.31
C GLU A 37 23.90 21.42 -19.58
N PRO A 38 24.79 22.40 -19.92
CA PRO A 38 25.34 23.56 -19.18
C PRO A 38 25.09 24.94 -19.85
N TRP A 39 25.25 26.02 -19.08
CA TRP A 39 24.91 27.40 -19.45
C TRP A 39 26.15 28.29 -19.66
N GLU A 40 26.02 29.33 -20.48
CA GLU A 40 26.95 30.49 -20.50
C GLU A 40 27.04 31.14 -19.11
N THR A 41 28.21 31.67 -18.77
CA THR A 41 28.58 32.08 -17.39
C THR A 41 27.69 33.19 -16.81
N GLU A 42 27.26 34.18 -17.60
CA GLU A 42 26.50 35.33 -17.11
C GLU A 42 25.05 35.00 -16.72
N GLU A 43 24.35 34.18 -17.51
CA GLU A 43 22.96 33.84 -17.26
C GLU A 43 22.81 32.85 -16.10
N LYS A 44 23.82 32.00 -15.93
CA LYS A 44 23.99 31.12 -14.77
C LYS A 44 24.10 31.93 -13.47
N GLU A 45 24.85 33.01 -13.46
CA GLU A 45 24.96 33.92 -12.31
C GLU A 45 23.63 34.61 -12.00
N LYS A 46 22.89 35.05 -13.02
CA LYS A 46 21.57 35.69 -12.88
C LYS A 46 20.50 34.76 -12.30
N CYS A 47 20.45 33.50 -12.72
CA CYS A 47 19.51 32.54 -12.12
C CYS A 47 19.97 32.07 -10.74
N ASN A 48 21.28 31.95 -10.50
CA ASN A 48 21.84 31.52 -9.21
C ASN A 48 21.73 32.58 -8.10
N SER A 49 21.61 33.86 -8.46
CA SER A 49 21.42 34.97 -7.52
C SER A 49 20.00 35.07 -6.94
N LYS A 50 19.03 34.29 -7.45
CA LYS A 50 17.67 34.23 -6.88
C LYS A 50 17.70 33.57 -5.48
N SER A 51 16.90 34.07 -4.53
CA SER A 51 17.00 33.66 -3.12
C SER A 51 16.47 32.24 -2.83
N GLY A 52 15.43 31.78 -3.55
CA GLY A 52 14.78 30.48 -3.31
C GLY A 52 15.20 29.36 -4.27
N LYS A 53 15.33 28.11 -3.78
CA LYS A 53 15.62 26.90 -4.59
C LYS A 53 14.63 26.71 -5.75
N LEU A 54 13.34 26.94 -5.51
CA LEU A 54 12.29 26.94 -6.52
C LEU A 54 12.49 28.03 -7.58
N ASP A 55 12.85 29.25 -7.18
CA ASP A 55 13.05 30.35 -8.11
C ASP A 55 14.28 30.15 -9.01
N LYS A 56 15.36 29.58 -8.45
CA LYS A 56 16.53 29.15 -9.21
C LYS A 56 16.15 28.09 -10.24
N MET A 57 15.42 27.05 -9.83
CA MET A 57 14.98 25.97 -10.74
C MET A 57 14.03 26.47 -11.82
N TRP A 58 13.04 27.30 -11.47
CA TRP A 58 12.11 27.85 -12.45
C TRP A 58 12.80 28.78 -13.45
N CYS A 59 13.75 29.60 -12.99
CA CYS A 59 14.57 30.44 -13.87
C CYS A 59 15.28 29.59 -14.93
N LYS A 60 15.78 28.42 -14.53
CA LYS A 60 16.41 27.47 -15.47
C LYS A 60 15.42 26.93 -16.49
N ILE A 61 14.30 26.43 -16.02
CA ILE A 61 13.21 25.90 -16.85
C ILE A 61 12.73 26.95 -17.88
N GLU A 62 12.45 28.17 -17.43
CA GLU A 62 11.92 29.23 -18.28
C GLU A 62 12.88 29.58 -19.42
N TYR A 63 14.18 29.60 -19.14
CA TYR A 63 15.22 29.81 -20.13
C TYR A 63 15.33 28.63 -21.11
N SER A 64 15.47 27.39 -20.60
CA SER A 64 15.59 26.19 -21.43
C SER A 64 14.38 26.01 -22.34
N LEU A 65 13.21 26.50 -21.93
CA LEU A 65 11.97 26.44 -22.68
C LEU A 65 11.64 27.73 -23.46
N LYS A 66 12.56 28.69 -23.58
CA LYS A 66 12.33 29.97 -24.28
C LYS A 66 11.99 29.75 -25.76
N GLY A 67 12.69 28.83 -26.42
CA GLY A 67 12.56 28.45 -27.83
C GLY A 67 11.67 27.23 -28.10
N VAL A 68 10.79 26.84 -27.16
CA VAL A 68 10.04 25.58 -27.26
C VAL A 68 9.29 25.39 -28.58
N ARG A 69 8.73 26.47 -29.16
CA ARG A 69 7.98 26.40 -30.43
C ARG A 69 8.89 26.12 -31.62
N GLU A 70 10.09 26.66 -31.62
CA GLU A 70 11.07 26.41 -32.68
C GLU A 70 11.49 24.94 -32.65
N TYR A 71 11.72 24.37 -31.47
CA TYR A 71 12.01 22.94 -31.32
C TYR A 71 10.84 22.07 -31.79
N ILE A 72 9.60 22.41 -31.44
CA ILE A 72 8.41 21.67 -31.92
C ILE A 72 8.38 21.62 -33.46
N ASN A 73 8.68 22.74 -34.11
CA ASN A 73 8.72 22.83 -35.57
C ASN A 73 9.87 22.03 -36.17
N VAL A 74 11.08 22.17 -35.62
CA VAL A 74 12.30 21.48 -36.11
C VAL A 74 12.16 19.95 -36.00
N PHE A 75 11.59 19.45 -34.91
CA PHE A 75 11.40 18.02 -34.70
C PHE A 75 10.08 17.48 -35.27
N HIS A 76 9.32 18.32 -35.98
CA HIS A 76 8.02 17.98 -36.58
C HIS A 76 7.09 17.24 -35.57
N VAL A 77 7.02 17.76 -34.36
CA VAL A 77 6.14 17.24 -33.30
C VAL A 77 4.81 17.98 -33.37
N ASP A 78 3.70 17.26 -33.33
CA ASP A 78 2.39 17.89 -33.23
C ASP A 78 2.31 18.73 -31.94
N ILE A 79 1.74 19.94 -32.03
CA ILE A 79 1.74 20.88 -30.92
C ILE A 79 0.99 20.38 -29.68
N LYS A 80 -0.07 19.57 -29.86
CA LYS A 80 -0.79 18.96 -28.74
C LYS A 80 0.06 17.88 -28.08
N ASN A 81 0.70 17.03 -28.87
CA ASN A 81 1.63 16.02 -28.37
C ASN A 81 2.83 16.64 -27.64
N ALA A 82 3.39 17.73 -28.17
CA ALA A 82 4.49 18.45 -27.52
C ALA A 82 4.07 19.05 -26.16
N ALA A 83 2.85 19.59 -26.09
CA ALA A 83 2.30 20.11 -24.85
C ALA A 83 2.05 18.99 -23.82
N ASP A 84 1.57 17.83 -24.27
CA ASP A 84 1.45 16.63 -23.42
C ASP A 84 2.83 16.21 -22.89
N TYR A 85 3.85 16.11 -23.76
CA TYR A 85 5.22 15.77 -23.36
C TYR A 85 5.72 16.73 -22.28
N LEU A 86 5.51 18.04 -22.44
CA LEU A 86 5.87 19.05 -21.44
C LEU A 86 5.18 18.84 -20.09
N ILE A 87 3.87 18.51 -20.07
CA ILE A 87 3.14 18.25 -18.82
C ILE A 87 3.83 17.15 -18.01
N TYR A 88 4.10 16.00 -18.61
CA TYR A 88 4.74 14.88 -17.92
C TYR A 88 6.22 15.12 -17.64
N TRP A 89 6.90 15.96 -18.42
CA TRP A 89 8.25 16.42 -18.10
C TRP A 89 8.25 17.30 -16.84
N PHE A 90 7.31 18.25 -16.71
CA PHE A 90 7.16 19.07 -15.51
C PHE A 90 6.87 18.24 -14.25
N TYR A 91 6.03 17.20 -14.36
CA TYR A 91 5.83 16.25 -13.25
C TYR A 91 7.14 15.56 -12.84
N GLY A 92 8.00 15.23 -13.80
CA GLY A 92 9.34 14.72 -13.54
C GLY A 92 10.25 15.71 -12.80
N GLN A 93 10.14 17.02 -13.08
CA GLN A 93 10.95 18.03 -12.41
C GLN A 93 10.47 18.30 -10.96
N LEU A 94 9.15 18.25 -10.70
CA LEU A 94 8.59 18.36 -9.34
C LEU A 94 9.16 17.30 -8.38
N ASN A 95 9.46 16.09 -8.89
CA ASN A 95 10.05 15.01 -8.09
C ASN A 95 11.45 15.33 -7.55
N LYS A 96 12.13 16.32 -8.13
CA LYS A 96 13.48 16.74 -7.74
C LYS A 96 13.46 17.87 -6.69
N MET A 97 12.27 18.32 -6.26
CA MET A 97 12.08 19.43 -5.32
C MET A 97 11.87 18.94 -3.88
N ASP A 98 12.15 19.81 -2.90
CA ASP A 98 11.84 19.51 -1.50
C ASP A 98 10.33 19.62 -1.26
N TYR A 99 9.78 18.70 -0.45
CA TYR A 99 8.34 18.57 -0.19
C TYR A 99 7.82 19.69 0.72
N ASP A 100 7.57 20.85 0.12
CA ASP A 100 6.87 21.97 0.75
C ASP A 100 5.64 22.36 -0.08
N VAL A 101 4.48 22.42 0.56
CA VAL A 101 3.18 22.64 -0.11
C VAL A 101 3.14 24.00 -0.82
N ASN A 102 3.75 25.03 -0.23
CA ASN A 102 3.81 26.36 -0.84
C ASN A 102 4.67 26.37 -2.09
N ASN A 103 5.82 25.68 -2.05
CA ASN A 103 6.69 25.52 -3.22
C ASN A 103 6.02 24.73 -4.36
N ILE A 104 5.31 23.65 -4.03
CA ILE A 104 4.56 22.86 -5.03
C ILE A 104 3.46 23.71 -5.68
N ASN A 105 2.71 24.46 -4.88
CA ASN A 105 1.66 25.36 -5.39
C ASN A 105 2.26 26.43 -6.33
N SER A 106 3.33 27.08 -5.88
CA SER A 106 4.03 28.11 -6.66
C SER A 106 4.58 27.54 -7.97
N PHE A 107 5.13 26.33 -7.97
CA PHE A 107 5.57 25.66 -9.19
C PHE A 107 4.41 25.40 -10.16
N HIS A 108 3.31 24.82 -9.69
CA HIS A 108 2.13 24.57 -10.51
C HIS A 108 1.58 25.86 -11.14
N ASN A 109 1.52 26.95 -10.39
CA ASN A 109 1.06 28.25 -10.90
C ASN A 109 1.98 28.80 -11.99
N LYS A 110 3.29 28.66 -11.81
CA LYS A 110 4.28 29.03 -12.81
C LYS A 110 4.16 28.20 -14.08
N VAL A 111 3.93 26.88 -13.98
CA VAL A 111 3.66 26.00 -15.14
C VAL A 111 2.38 26.39 -15.87
N THR A 112 1.28 26.61 -15.14
CA THR A 112 0.02 27.09 -15.72
C THR A 112 0.21 28.41 -16.47
N ASN A 113 0.92 29.37 -15.88
CA ASN A 113 1.20 30.64 -16.54
C ASN A 113 2.04 30.43 -17.82
N TYR A 114 3.10 29.63 -17.74
CA TYR A 114 3.92 29.28 -18.89
C TYR A 114 3.09 28.70 -20.04
N PHE A 115 2.21 27.73 -19.77
CA PHE A 115 1.31 27.18 -20.80
C PHE A 115 0.38 28.23 -21.38
N ASN A 116 -0.23 29.09 -20.55
CA ASN A 116 -1.13 30.14 -21.04
C ASN A 116 -0.41 31.15 -21.95
N THR A 117 0.86 31.46 -21.68
CA THR A 117 1.64 32.41 -22.48
C THR A 117 2.22 31.75 -23.74
N LYS A 118 2.76 30.53 -23.62
CA LYS A 118 3.48 29.87 -24.71
C LYS A 118 2.60 29.04 -25.61
N PHE A 119 1.43 28.61 -25.16
CA PHE A 119 0.45 27.82 -25.91
C PHE A 119 -0.98 28.39 -25.73
N PRO A 120 -1.22 29.68 -26.04
CA PRO A 120 -2.53 30.31 -25.85
C PRO A 120 -3.66 29.58 -26.60
N GLU A 121 -3.36 28.99 -27.76
CA GLU A 121 -4.30 28.22 -28.58
C GLU A 121 -4.76 26.90 -27.93
N LEU A 122 -3.99 26.36 -26.97
CA LEU A 122 -4.32 25.14 -26.23
C LEU A 122 -4.72 25.43 -24.77
N LYS A 123 -4.88 26.71 -24.40
CA LYS A 123 -5.09 27.14 -23.01
C LYS A 123 -6.15 26.32 -22.28
N ASP A 124 -7.33 26.14 -22.86
CA ASP A 124 -8.43 25.42 -22.20
C ASP A 124 -8.18 23.94 -22.07
N GLN A 125 -7.64 23.33 -23.13
CA GLN A 125 -7.27 21.92 -23.12
C GLN A 125 -6.18 21.64 -22.06
N LEU A 126 -5.15 22.48 -22.00
CA LEU A 126 -4.02 22.30 -21.07
C LEU A 126 -4.41 22.60 -19.63
N ASN A 127 -5.26 23.59 -19.38
CA ASN A 127 -5.75 23.87 -18.02
C ASN A 127 -6.64 22.73 -17.49
N LYS A 128 -7.33 21.99 -18.36
CA LYS A 128 -8.08 20.79 -17.98
C LYS A 128 -7.16 19.58 -17.78
N LYS A 129 -6.14 19.43 -18.63
CA LYS A 129 -5.26 18.25 -18.65
C LYS A 129 -4.15 18.30 -17.61
N TYR A 130 -3.62 19.49 -17.31
CA TYR A 130 -2.56 19.67 -16.33
C TYR A 130 -3.13 19.62 -14.90
N ILE A 131 -2.89 18.50 -14.24
CA ILE A 131 -3.30 18.26 -12.86
C ILE A 131 -2.32 18.93 -11.88
N LYS A 132 -2.88 19.74 -10.98
CA LYS A 132 -2.18 20.27 -9.80
C LYS A 132 -2.43 19.33 -8.62
N SER A 133 -1.42 18.55 -8.23
CA SER A 133 -1.53 17.61 -7.11
C SER A 133 -0.36 17.77 -6.15
N TYR A 134 -0.68 17.89 -4.87
CA TYR A 134 0.32 17.94 -3.79
C TYR A 134 0.85 16.56 -3.41
N ASN A 135 0.24 15.50 -3.95
CA ASN A 135 0.73 14.14 -3.79
C ASN A 135 1.74 13.84 -4.91
N ILE A 136 3.03 13.99 -4.61
CA ILE A 136 4.09 13.75 -5.61
C ILE A 136 4.05 12.32 -6.15
N LYS A 137 3.62 11.34 -5.35
CA LYS A 137 3.47 9.95 -5.81
C LYS A 137 2.47 9.83 -6.96
N VAL A 138 1.42 10.64 -6.96
CA VAL A 138 0.44 10.69 -8.07
C VAL A 138 1.09 11.20 -9.35
N LEU A 139 1.85 12.29 -9.25
CA LEU A 139 2.55 12.88 -10.39
C LEU A 139 3.63 11.94 -10.96
N GLN A 140 4.35 11.22 -10.08
CA GLN A 140 5.28 10.16 -10.46
C GLN A 140 4.60 9.05 -11.24
N ASN A 141 3.52 8.51 -10.70
CA ASN A 141 2.78 7.41 -11.30
C ASN A 141 2.20 7.81 -12.67
N LYS A 142 1.64 9.02 -12.80
CA LYS A 142 1.15 9.56 -14.09
C LYS A 142 2.25 9.59 -15.14
N LYS A 143 3.42 10.13 -14.77
CA LYS A 143 4.59 10.19 -15.66
C LYS A 143 5.06 8.80 -16.09
N GLU A 144 5.27 7.89 -15.14
CA GLU A 144 5.78 6.55 -15.45
C GLU A 144 4.84 5.78 -16.39
N LEU A 145 3.52 5.88 -16.16
CA LEU A 145 2.53 5.25 -17.01
C LEU A 145 2.51 5.86 -18.42
N TYR A 146 2.53 7.19 -18.53
CA TYR A 146 2.57 7.88 -19.82
C TYR A 146 3.83 7.58 -20.63
N ASP A 147 5.00 7.62 -19.98
CA ASP A 147 6.29 7.33 -20.61
C ASP A 147 6.33 5.89 -21.14
N PHE A 148 5.90 4.91 -20.33
CA PHE A 148 5.79 3.52 -20.76
C PHE A 148 4.89 3.37 -21.98
N LEU A 149 3.70 3.98 -21.98
CA LEU A 149 2.76 3.89 -23.10
C LEU A 149 3.34 4.47 -24.40
N ASN A 150 4.16 5.51 -24.32
CA ASN A 150 4.86 6.05 -25.48
C ASN A 150 6.01 5.13 -25.94
N TYR A 151 6.71 4.49 -25.01
CA TYR A 151 7.85 3.62 -25.32
C TYR A 151 7.47 2.18 -25.68
N TYR A 152 6.23 1.77 -25.41
CA TYR A 152 5.80 0.38 -25.53
C TYR A 152 6.03 -0.24 -26.92
N LYS A 153 5.89 0.54 -28.01
CA LYS A 153 6.19 0.05 -29.37
C LYS A 153 7.63 -0.45 -29.49
N TYR A 154 8.60 0.33 -29.01
CA TYR A 154 10.02 -0.03 -29.08
C TYR A 154 10.37 -1.18 -28.14
N ILE A 155 9.72 -1.23 -26.98
CA ILE A 155 9.81 -2.38 -26.06
C ILE A 155 9.32 -3.65 -26.76
N LYS A 156 8.19 -3.56 -27.47
CA LYS A 156 7.61 -4.66 -28.24
C LYS A 156 8.56 -5.14 -29.35
N ASP A 157 9.16 -4.20 -30.09
CA ASP A 157 10.13 -4.52 -31.14
C ASP A 157 11.37 -5.24 -30.58
N MET A 158 11.86 -4.83 -29.41
CA MET A 158 12.95 -5.49 -28.70
C MET A 158 12.61 -6.91 -28.25
N LEU A 159 11.41 -7.10 -27.70
CA LEU A 159 10.90 -8.41 -27.28
C LEU A 159 10.77 -9.37 -28.47
N ASN A 160 10.31 -8.88 -29.62
CA ASN A 160 10.23 -9.65 -30.87
C ASN A 160 11.61 -10.09 -31.36
N GLN A 161 12.64 -9.27 -31.17
CA GLN A 161 14.03 -9.60 -31.52
C GLN A 161 14.73 -10.50 -30.49
N ASN A 162 14.04 -10.89 -29.41
CA ASN A 162 14.58 -11.64 -28.27
C ASN A 162 15.78 -10.95 -27.58
N ARG A 163 15.83 -9.61 -27.61
CA ARG A 163 16.95 -8.83 -27.04
C ARG A 163 16.60 -8.32 -25.64
N ASN A 164 17.40 -8.72 -24.65
CA ASN A 164 17.26 -8.30 -23.25
C ASN A 164 15.84 -8.51 -22.67
N ASN A 165 15.13 -9.55 -23.15
CA ASN A 165 13.71 -9.80 -22.82
C ASN A 165 13.44 -9.72 -21.33
N GLN A 166 14.30 -10.27 -20.47
CA GLN A 166 14.11 -10.22 -19.02
C GLN A 166 13.97 -8.79 -18.46
N LYS A 167 14.79 -7.82 -18.90
CA LYS A 167 14.71 -6.44 -18.39
C LYS A 167 13.46 -5.72 -18.89
N PHE A 168 13.10 -5.94 -20.16
CA PHE A 168 11.87 -5.37 -20.73
C PHE A 168 10.61 -6.00 -20.14
N CYS A 169 10.59 -7.32 -19.96
CA CYS A 169 9.52 -8.02 -19.26
C CYS A 169 9.37 -7.54 -17.81
N ASN A 170 10.48 -7.30 -17.10
CA ASN A 170 10.42 -6.71 -15.75
C ASN A 170 9.81 -5.30 -15.76
N TYR A 171 10.11 -4.49 -16.78
CA TYR A 171 9.50 -3.16 -16.92
C TYR A 171 8.00 -3.24 -17.23
N VAL A 172 7.58 -4.14 -18.11
CA VAL A 172 6.15 -4.40 -18.38
C VAL A 172 5.44 -4.88 -17.12
N VAL A 173 6.00 -5.85 -16.39
CA VAL A 173 5.44 -6.36 -15.13
C VAL A 173 5.35 -5.25 -14.08
N TYR A 174 6.37 -4.39 -13.99
CA TYR A 174 6.36 -3.24 -13.10
C TYR A 174 5.19 -2.30 -13.43
N ILE A 175 5.03 -1.92 -14.69
CA ILE A 175 3.93 -1.04 -15.10
C ILE A 175 2.58 -1.72 -14.92
N PHE A 176 2.49 -3.04 -15.11
CA PHE A 176 1.24 -3.75 -14.88
C PHE A 176 0.86 -3.77 -13.40
N LYS A 177 1.85 -3.91 -12.51
CA LYS A 177 1.65 -3.75 -11.06
C LYS A 177 1.28 -2.31 -10.71
N LEU A 178 1.98 -1.31 -11.26
CA LEU A 178 1.66 0.10 -11.03
C LEU A 178 0.25 0.45 -11.50
N TYR A 179 -0.13 0.01 -12.70
CA TYR A 179 -1.48 0.15 -13.20
C TYR A 179 -2.45 -0.50 -12.21
N LYS A 180 -2.24 -1.76 -11.81
CA LYS A 180 -3.06 -2.39 -10.78
C LYS A 180 -3.11 -1.59 -9.47
N GLU A 181 -1.98 -1.12 -8.95
CA GLU A 181 -1.90 -0.31 -7.72
C GLU A 181 -2.67 1.00 -7.83
N ILE A 182 -2.64 1.67 -8.99
CA ILE A 182 -3.45 2.88 -9.25
C ILE A 182 -4.94 2.53 -9.20
N HIS A 183 -5.33 1.34 -9.66
CA HIS A 183 -6.72 0.89 -9.66
C HIS A 183 -7.17 0.32 -8.31
N ASP A 184 -6.26 -0.30 -7.55
CA ASP A 184 -6.49 -0.78 -6.20
C ASP A 184 -6.46 0.39 -5.19
N ASP A 185 -5.72 1.47 -5.47
CA ASP A 185 -5.69 2.70 -4.68
C ASP A 185 -6.95 3.55 -4.95
N TYR A 186 -7.90 3.36 -4.05
CA TYR A 186 -9.18 4.07 -3.98
C TYR A 186 -9.09 5.59 -4.23
N ASN A 187 -8.06 6.27 -3.72
CA ASN A 187 -7.93 7.72 -3.84
C ASN A 187 -7.39 8.14 -5.22
N SER A 188 -6.44 7.36 -5.74
CA SER A 188 -5.86 7.55 -7.06
C SER A 188 -6.90 7.35 -8.17
N MET A 189 -7.74 6.33 -8.06
CA MET A 189 -8.65 5.98 -9.15
C MET A 189 -9.89 6.89 -9.28
N ASN A 190 -10.41 7.43 -8.18
CA ASN A 190 -11.67 8.18 -8.16
C ASN A 190 -11.51 9.71 -8.16
N SER A 191 -10.28 10.21 -8.10
CA SER A 191 -9.95 11.63 -8.19
C SER A 191 -10.03 12.18 -9.63
N GLY A 192 -10.22 11.31 -10.63
CA GLY A 192 -10.06 11.64 -12.04
C GLY A 192 -8.59 11.86 -12.43
N TRP A 193 -7.65 11.64 -11.51
CA TRP A 193 -6.25 11.98 -11.74
C TRP A 193 -5.60 11.14 -12.82
N TYR A 194 -6.07 9.94 -13.11
CA TYR A 194 -5.44 9.06 -14.09
C TYR A 194 -6.30 8.83 -15.34
N ASP A 195 -7.39 9.57 -15.52
CA ASP A 195 -8.38 9.31 -16.59
C ASP A 195 -7.75 9.27 -17.98
N ASP A 196 -6.87 10.23 -18.26
CA ASP A 196 -6.15 10.32 -19.53
C ASP A 196 -5.19 9.12 -19.71
N GLU A 197 -4.41 8.77 -18.68
CA GLU A 197 -3.47 7.65 -18.78
C GLU A 197 -4.19 6.29 -18.85
N ILE A 198 -5.28 6.13 -18.12
CA ILE A 198 -6.12 4.94 -18.15
C ILE A 198 -6.74 4.78 -19.54
N LYS A 199 -7.25 5.87 -20.12
CA LYS A 199 -7.78 5.86 -21.48
C LYS A 199 -6.69 5.48 -22.49
N LEU A 200 -5.53 6.14 -22.43
CA LEU A 200 -4.39 5.82 -23.29
C LEU A 200 -3.94 4.37 -23.14
N PHE A 201 -3.98 3.83 -21.92
CA PHE A 201 -3.66 2.44 -21.65
C PHE A 201 -4.67 1.51 -22.33
N LYS A 202 -5.99 1.74 -22.15
CA LYS A 202 -7.04 0.96 -22.81
C LYS A 202 -6.90 0.99 -24.33
N ASP A 203 -6.69 2.18 -24.90
CA ASP A 203 -6.51 2.36 -26.34
C ASP A 203 -5.27 1.60 -26.85
N LYS A 204 -4.16 1.65 -26.11
CA LYS A 204 -2.92 0.95 -26.48
C LYS A 204 -3.07 -0.57 -26.47
N PHE A 205 -3.82 -1.09 -25.51
CA PHE A 205 -4.02 -2.52 -25.31
C PHE A 205 -5.37 -3.04 -25.82
N ASN A 206 -6.05 -2.30 -26.72
CA ASN A 206 -7.33 -2.73 -27.30
C ASN A 206 -7.24 -4.06 -28.10
N GLY A 207 -6.07 -4.36 -28.68
CA GLY A 207 -5.80 -5.63 -29.37
C GLY A 207 -5.37 -6.76 -28.42
N VAL A 208 -6.17 -7.01 -27.38
CA VAL A 208 -5.81 -7.83 -26.20
C VAL A 208 -5.21 -9.20 -26.56
N ASP A 209 -5.77 -9.92 -27.53
CA ASP A 209 -5.30 -11.26 -27.92
C ASP A 209 -3.84 -11.26 -28.41
N ASN A 210 -3.49 -10.33 -29.29
CA ASN A 210 -2.15 -10.24 -29.87
C ASN A 210 -1.12 -9.82 -28.82
N GLU A 211 -1.51 -8.92 -27.90
CA GLU A 211 -0.64 -8.45 -26.83
C GLU A 211 -0.42 -9.53 -25.76
N ILE A 212 -1.48 -10.26 -25.35
CA ILE A 212 -1.35 -11.38 -24.41
C ILE A 212 -0.46 -12.46 -24.99
N ASN A 213 -0.70 -12.87 -26.25
CA ASN A 213 0.06 -13.95 -26.86
C ASN A 213 1.55 -13.61 -26.94
N LEU A 214 1.88 -12.39 -27.39
CA LEU A 214 3.26 -11.95 -27.43
C LEU A 214 3.90 -11.91 -26.04
N LEU A 215 3.21 -11.32 -25.06
CA LEU A 215 3.75 -11.17 -23.71
C LEU A 215 3.91 -12.53 -23.02
N VAL A 216 2.96 -13.45 -23.17
CA VAL A 216 3.05 -14.81 -22.60
C VAL A 216 4.18 -15.61 -23.26
N GLU A 217 4.35 -15.49 -24.58
CA GLU A 217 5.44 -16.17 -25.30
C GLU A 217 6.81 -15.62 -24.90
N LYS A 218 6.97 -14.29 -24.84
CA LYS A 218 8.27 -13.65 -24.63
C LYS A 218 8.64 -13.41 -23.17
N CYS A 219 7.67 -13.40 -22.25
CA CYS A 219 7.86 -13.10 -20.84
C CYS A 219 7.35 -14.24 -19.94
N THR A 220 8.25 -15.16 -19.57
CA THR A 220 7.94 -16.38 -18.78
C THR A 220 7.30 -16.13 -17.40
N HIS A 221 7.47 -14.94 -16.81
CA HIS A 221 6.94 -14.58 -15.49
C HIS A 221 5.78 -13.58 -15.54
N ILE A 222 5.25 -13.24 -16.72
CA ILE A 222 4.17 -12.27 -16.80
C ILE A 222 2.85 -12.91 -16.38
N ASN A 223 2.26 -12.39 -15.31
CA ASN A 223 0.89 -12.75 -14.95
C ASN A 223 -0.06 -11.88 -15.78
N SER A 224 -0.37 -12.30 -17.00
CA SER A 224 -1.28 -11.56 -17.89
C SER A 224 -2.71 -11.43 -17.34
N ASN A 225 -3.10 -12.30 -16.40
CA ASN A 225 -4.35 -12.16 -15.65
C ASN A 225 -4.33 -10.94 -14.72
N LEU A 226 -3.22 -10.23 -14.50
CA LEU A 226 -3.23 -8.99 -13.71
C LEU A 226 -4.09 -7.90 -14.37
N ILE A 227 -4.07 -7.80 -15.69
CA ILE A 227 -4.66 -6.67 -16.44
C ILE A 227 -5.70 -7.10 -17.48
N PHE A 228 -5.69 -8.36 -17.91
CA PHE A 228 -6.59 -8.83 -18.96
C PHE A 228 -7.57 -9.92 -18.46
N TYR A 229 -8.81 -9.90 -18.93
CA TYR A 229 -9.71 -11.05 -18.87
C TYR A 229 -9.45 -11.93 -20.09
N LYS A 230 -8.79 -13.07 -19.88
CA LYS A 230 -8.46 -14.02 -20.96
C LYS A 230 -9.70 -14.54 -21.71
N ASN A 231 -10.84 -14.66 -21.03
CA ASN A 231 -12.07 -15.21 -21.61
C ASN A 231 -12.82 -14.16 -22.45
N ASP A 232 -12.86 -12.91 -21.97
CA ASP A 232 -13.64 -11.83 -22.58
C ASP A 232 -12.81 -10.95 -23.52
N LYS A 233 -11.52 -11.28 -23.70
CA LYS A 233 -10.57 -10.58 -24.58
C LYS A 233 -10.56 -9.07 -24.38
N SER A 234 -10.69 -8.67 -23.12
CA SER A 234 -10.80 -7.27 -22.70
C SER A 234 -9.76 -6.95 -21.63
N THR A 235 -9.39 -5.68 -21.55
CA THR A 235 -8.74 -5.15 -20.34
C THR A 235 -9.74 -5.30 -19.20
N ARG A 236 -9.27 -5.74 -18.02
CA ARG A 236 -10.16 -6.01 -16.90
C ARG A 236 -10.99 -4.77 -16.59
N LEU A 237 -12.33 -4.92 -16.59
CA LEU A 237 -13.26 -3.95 -16.02
C LEU A 237 -12.75 -3.54 -14.65
N ILE A 238 -12.34 -2.29 -14.60
CA ILE A 238 -11.67 -1.64 -13.50
C ILE A 238 -12.63 -1.53 -12.30
N GLU A 239 -12.11 -1.67 -11.08
CA GLU A 239 -12.87 -1.65 -9.82
C GLU A 239 -13.67 -0.35 -9.60
N HIS A 240 -13.35 0.75 -10.30
CA HIS A 240 -14.04 2.06 -10.27
C HIS A 240 -15.50 1.95 -10.70
N GLU A 241 -15.75 1.36 -11.87
CA GLU A 241 -17.10 1.25 -12.44
C GLU A 241 -17.95 0.32 -11.57
N LYS A 242 -17.37 -0.78 -11.08
CA LYS A 242 -18.02 -1.71 -10.16
C LYS A 242 -18.29 -1.11 -8.78
N SER A 243 -17.35 -0.34 -8.23
CA SER A 243 -17.47 0.24 -6.87
C SER A 243 -18.36 1.47 -6.81
N LYS A 244 -18.36 2.30 -7.87
CA LYS A 244 -19.32 3.40 -8.02
C LYS A 244 -20.74 2.86 -8.08
N GLU A 245 -21.00 1.90 -8.96
CA GLU A 245 -22.32 1.26 -9.09
C GLU A 245 -22.73 0.55 -7.79
N LYS A 246 -21.79 -0.13 -7.10
CA LYS A 246 -22.05 -0.79 -5.82
C LYS A 246 -22.36 0.21 -4.71
N VAL A 247 -21.62 1.31 -4.58
CA VAL A 247 -21.87 2.33 -3.55
C VAL A 247 -23.14 3.11 -3.84
N GLU A 248 -23.38 3.52 -5.08
CA GLU A 248 -24.65 4.15 -5.51
C GLU A 248 -25.83 3.23 -5.16
N LYS A 249 -25.82 1.95 -5.57
CA LYS A 249 -26.87 0.97 -5.21
C LYS A 249 -27.01 0.75 -3.70
N THR A 250 -25.90 0.70 -2.97
CA THR A 250 -25.90 0.45 -1.52
C THR A 250 -26.58 1.59 -0.75
N PHE A 251 -26.33 2.84 -1.13
CA PHE A 251 -26.88 4.01 -0.44
C PHE A 251 -28.20 4.52 -1.03
N GLU A 252 -28.50 4.25 -2.30
CA GLU A 252 -29.83 4.47 -2.89
C GLU A 252 -30.92 3.69 -2.14
N SER A 253 -30.61 2.47 -1.67
CA SER A 253 -31.52 1.68 -0.82
C SER A 253 -31.91 2.36 0.51
N ILE A 254 -31.23 3.45 0.88
CA ILE A 254 -31.40 4.18 2.15
C ILE A 254 -31.99 5.58 1.92
N LYS A 255 -32.19 6.07 0.69
CA LYS A 255 -32.39 7.52 0.46
C LYS A 255 -33.69 8.16 0.97
N THR A 256 -34.52 7.48 1.76
CA THR A 256 -35.67 8.09 2.42
C THR A 256 -35.32 8.56 3.83
N ILE A 257 -34.81 9.79 3.96
CA ILE A 257 -34.68 10.45 5.28
C ILE A 257 -36.09 10.53 5.90
N PRO A 258 -36.30 10.11 7.16
CA PRO A 258 -37.58 10.28 7.83
C PRO A 258 -38.01 11.75 7.84
N GLN A 259 -39.11 12.08 7.16
CA GLN A 259 -39.63 13.44 7.07
C GLN A 259 -40.28 13.88 8.40
N GLY A 260 -40.16 15.17 8.73
CA GLY A 260 -40.91 15.80 9.84
C GLY A 260 -40.17 15.96 11.17
N ILE A 261 -38.82 15.89 11.18
CA ILE A 261 -38.00 16.26 12.34
C ILE A 261 -37.46 17.68 12.16
N SER A 262 -37.80 18.57 13.09
CA SER A 262 -37.30 19.95 13.08
C SER A 262 -35.93 20.00 13.76
N LEU A 263 -34.88 20.41 13.03
CA LEU A 263 -33.54 20.69 13.57
C LEU A 263 -33.09 22.13 13.32
N GLU A 264 -33.98 23.00 12.83
CA GLU A 264 -33.62 24.36 12.37
C GLU A 264 -32.94 25.23 13.43
N ASN A 265 -33.18 24.95 14.72
CA ASN A 265 -32.66 25.72 15.85
C ASN A 265 -31.34 25.20 16.45
N THR A 266 -30.76 24.12 15.94
CA THR A 266 -29.48 23.58 16.43
C THR A 266 -28.31 24.49 16.09
N THR A 267 -27.19 24.37 16.82
CA THR A 267 -25.99 25.18 16.58
C THR A 267 -25.47 25.00 15.15
N LEU A 268 -25.45 23.76 14.64
CA LEU A 268 -25.03 23.47 13.27
C LEU A 268 -25.95 24.14 12.23
N ASN A 269 -27.27 23.99 12.38
CA ASN A 269 -28.21 24.52 11.39
C ASN A 269 -28.27 26.04 11.42
N LYS A 270 -28.16 26.67 12.59
CA LYS A 270 -27.97 28.12 12.71
C LYS A 270 -26.69 28.59 12.00
N PHE A 271 -25.60 27.83 12.13
CA PHE A 271 -24.35 28.12 11.43
C PHE A 271 -24.55 28.05 9.91
N TYR A 272 -25.21 27.01 9.40
CA TYR A 272 -25.53 26.88 7.97
C TYR A 272 -26.44 27.99 7.48
N SER A 273 -27.52 28.31 8.20
CA SER A 273 -28.40 29.44 7.85
C SER A 273 -27.62 30.75 7.80
N LYS A 274 -26.68 30.97 8.72
CA LYS A 274 -25.82 32.15 8.72
C LYS A 274 -24.90 32.20 7.48
N LEU A 275 -24.36 31.05 7.05
CA LEU A 275 -23.61 30.97 5.79
C LEU A 275 -24.50 31.34 4.60
N GLU A 276 -25.76 30.86 4.56
CA GLU A 276 -26.69 31.21 3.48
C GLU A 276 -27.12 32.69 3.49
N GLU A 277 -27.31 33.29 4.67
CA GLU A 277 -27.60 34.72 4.82
C GLU A 277 -26.49 35.60 4.26
N SER A 278 -25.23 35.23 4.50
CA SER A 278 -24.04 35.97 4.01
C SER A 278 -23.92 36.01 2.48
N ILE A 279 -24.79 35.28 1.76
CA ILE A 279 -24.77 35.12 0.31
C ILE A 279 -25.87 35.98 -0.38
N GLN A 280 -26.82 36.58 0.34
CA GLN A 280 -28.06 37.14 -0.23
C GLN A 280 -27.93 38.44 -1.07
N GLU A 281 -26.78 39.09 -1.18
CA GLU A 281 -26.62 40.28 -2.03
C GLU A 281 -26.19 39.96 -3.48
N ARG A 282 -26.75 40.73 -4.45
CA ARG A 282 -26.69 40.51 -5.91
C ARG A 282 -25.30 40.15 -6.48
N TYR A 283 -25.34 39.32 -7.53
CA TYR A 283 -24.21 38.89 -8.35
C TYR A 283 -23.69 40.04 -9.23
N THR A 284 -22.38 40.30 -9.19
CA THR A 284 -21.66 40.95 -10.29
C THR A 284 -20.57 39.99 -10.75
N ILE A 285 -20.49 39.75 -12.05
CA ILE A 285 -19.64 38.74 -12.74
C ILE A 285 -18.12 38.99 -12.55
N GLU A 286 -17.72 39.96 -11.72
CA GLU A 286 -16.33 40.37 -11.53
C GLU A 286 -15.60 39.70 -10.34
N GLY A 287 -16.29 38.95 -9.47
CA GLY A 287 -15.74 38.49 -8.18
C GLY A 287 -14.78 37.29 -8.25
N CYS A 288 -14.97 36.35 -9.19
CA CYS A 288 -14.07 35.20 -9.32
C CYS A 288 -12.70 35.51 -9.95
N ASN A 289 -12.49 36.74 -10.44
CA ASN A 289 -11.18 37.23 -10.88
C ASN A 289 -10.12 37.21 -9.76
N SER A 290 -10.56 37.23 -8.50
CA SER A 290 -9.71 37.10 -7.31
C SER A 290 -9.05 35.72 -7.16
N SER A 291 -9.59 34.68 -7.79
CA SER A 291 -8.95 33.37 -7.84
C SER A 291 -7.68 33.43 -8.70
N ASN A 292 -6.67 32.62 -8.37
CA ASN A 292 -5.53 32.42 -9.27
C ASN A 292 -5.80 31.31 -10.31
N GLU A 293 -6.91 30.58 -10.17
CA GLU A 293 -7.21 29.40 -10.97
C GLU A 293 -8.09 29.71 -12.18
N ASN A 294 -7.60 29.34 -13.37
CA ASN A 294 -8.33 29.57 -14.62
C ASN A 294 -9.64 28.76 -14.71
N TYR A 295 -9.67 27.53 -14.18
CA TYR A 295 -10.88 26.70 -14.25
C TYR A 295 -12.01 27.28 -13.40
N ILE A 296 -11.68 27.94 -12.27
CA ILE A 296 -12.64 28.66 -11.44
C ILE A 296 -13.21 29.85 -12.21
N LYS A 297 -12.36 30.61 -12.92
CA LYS A 297 -12.80 31.80 -13.69
C LYS A 297 -13.65 31.47 -14.89
N LYS A 298 -13.42 30.31 -15.53
CA LYS A 298 -14.05 29.93 -16.80
C LYS A 298 -15.30 29.07 -16.65
N ASN A 299 -15.55 28.52 -15.47
CA ASN A 299 -16.71 27.69 -15.20
C ASN A 299 -17.66 28.43 -14.27
N ASP A 300 -18.88 28.70 -14.75
CA ASP A 300 -19.88 29.49 -14.03
C ASP A 300 -20.25 28.91 -12.65
N GLU A 301 -20.28 27.59 -12.50
CA GLU A 301 -20.60 26.93 -11.22
C GLU A 301 -19.50 27.17 -10.19
N PHE A 302 -18.24 26.99 -10.59
CA PHE A 302 -17.09 27.24 -9.72
C PHE A 302 -16.86 28.72 -9.45
N CYS A 303 -17.00 29.58 -10.46
CA CYS A 303 -16.91 31.03 -10.33
C CYS A 303 -17.94 31.54 -9.32
N GLY A 304 -19.22 31.18 -9.52
CA GLY A 304 -20.30 31.59 -8.61
C GLY A 304 -20.12 31.07 -7.19
N MET A 305 -19.56 29.86 -7.02
CA MET A 305 -19.28 29.33 -5.69
C MET A 305 -18.08 30.02 -5.03
N TRP A 306 -17.03 30.33 -5.79
CA TRP A 306 -15.86 31.05 -5.29
C TRP A 306 -16.22 32.43 -4.76
N GLU A 307 -17.14 33.13 -5.43
CA GLU A 307 -17.65 34.42 -4.99
C GLU A 307 -18.40 34.30 -3.66
N LYS A 308 -19.26 33.29 -3.52
CA LYS A 308 -19.97 33.01 -2.26
C LYS A 308 -19.00 32.75 -1.12
N VAL A 309 -17.99 31.91 -1.36
CA VAL A 309 -16.94 31.62 -0.38
C VAL A 309 -16.15 32.87 -0.01
N SER A 310 -15.86 33.74 -0.98
CA SER A 310 -15.14 34.99 -0.73
C SER A 310 -15.96 35.97 0.13
N LYS A 311 -17.29 36.03 -0.06
CA LYS A 311 -18.19 36.81 0.80
C LYS A 311 -18.23 36.25 2.23
N ILE A 312 -18.39 34.93 2.36
CA ILE A 312 -18.32 34.24 3.65
C ILE A 312 -17.00 34.58 4.37
N LEU A 313 -15.89 34.56 3.64
CA LEU A 313 -14.56 34.87 4.17
C LEU A 313 -14.47 36.30 4.71
N ASN A 314 -15.07 37.28 4.03
CA ASN A 314 -15.09 38.69 4.46
C ASN A 314 -15.89 38.89 5.76
N GLU A 315 -17.01 38.20 5.91
CA GLU A 315 -17.84 38.27 7.13
C GLU A 315 -17.29 37.40 8.28
N TRP A 316 -16.35 36.50 7.98
CA TRP A 316 -15.87 35.46 8.88
C TRP A 316 -15.42 36.01 10.22
N ASN A 317 -14.55 37.02 10.24
CA ASN A 317 -13.91 37.58 11.44
C ASN A 317 -14.75 38.60 12.22
N GLY A 318 -15.96 38.92 11.76
CA GLY A 318 -16.85 39.90 12.37
C GLY A 318 -17.82 39.29 13.39
N ASN A 319 -19.11 39.62 13.24
CA ASN A 319 -20.21 39.06 14.04
C ASN A 319 -20.32 37.53 13.90
N PHE A 320 -19.90 36.97 12.76
CA PHE A 320 -20.04 35.55 12.47
C PHE A 320 -19.32 34.65 13.49
N VAL A 321 -18.02 34.86 13.76
CA VAL A 321 -17.31 34.09 14.81
C VAL A 321 -17.94 34.32 16.19
N LYS A 322 -18.33 35.55 16.51
CA LYS A 322 -18.89 35.90 17.84
C LYS A 322 -20.26 35.27 18.09
N SER A 323 -21.01 34.97 17.04
CA SER A 323 -22.34 34.37 17.13
C SER A 323 -22.33 32.88 17.53
N PHE A 324 -21.18 32.20 17.46
CA PHE A 324 -21.07 30.77 17.73
C PHE A 324 -19.87 30.45 18.64
N ASP A 325 -20.15 29.84 19.80
CA ASP A 325 -19.10 29.34 20.71
C ASP A 325 -18.52 28.01 20.18
N LEU A 326 -17.73 28.11 19.12
CA LEU A 326 -17.13 26.97 18.42
C LEU A 326 -15.61 27.15 18.28
N SER A 327 -14.88 26.06 18.50
CA SER A 327 -13.45 26.02 18.24
C SER A 327 -13.15 26.38 16.77
N ARG A 328 -11.94 26.88 16.53
CA ARG A 328 -11.49 27.28 15.20
C ARG A 328 -11.69 26.15 14.16
N ASN A 329 -11.30 24.93 14.52
CA ASN A 329 -11.38 23.79 13.60
C ASN A 329 -12.81 23.32 13.38
N LYS A 330 -13.66 23.35 14.42
CA LYS A 330 -15.06 22.95 14.32
C LYS A 330 -15.85 23.79 13.32
N ARG A 331 -15.59 25.10 13.29
CA ARG A 331 -16.17 26.02 12.28
C ARG A 331 -15.77 25.65 10.85
N CYS A 332 -14.53 25.19 10.67
CA CYS A 332 -14.01 24.75 9.38
C CYS A 332 -14.58 23.40 8.94
N ASP A 333 -14.83 22.49 9.89
CA ASP A 333 -15.58 21.27 9.60
C ASP A 333 -16.97 21.63 9.10
N TYR A 334 -17.71 22.49 9.82
CA TYR A 334 -19.05 22.91 9.41
C TYR A 334 -19.05 23.51 8.01
N LEU A 335 -18.14 24.44 7.73
CA LEU A 335 -17.97 25.01 6.39
C LEU A 335 -17.70 23.93 5.34
N SER A 336 -16.81 22.96 5.62
CA SER A 336 -16.46 21.90 4.68
C SER A 336 -17.68 21.05 4.31
N TYR A 337 -18.45 20.59 5.29
CA TYR A 337 -19.64 19.78 5.02
C TYR A 337 -20.76 20.59 4.36
N TRP A 338 -20.89 21.89 4.67
CA TRP A 338 -21.77 22.78 3.93
C TRP A 338 -21.34 22.90 2.46
N LEU A 339 -20.04 23.08 2.19
CA LEU A 339 -19.48 23.14 0.84
C LEU A 339 -19.78 21.86 0.05
N TYR A 340 -19.60 20.69 0.67
CA TYR A 340 -19.87 19.39 0.05
C TYR A 340 -21.29 19.30 -0.50
N GLU A 341 -22.28 19.81 0.23
CA GLU A 341 -23.68 19.87 -0.22
C GLU A 341 -23.87 20.73 -1.48
N LYS A 342 -23.10 21.82 -1.59
CA LYS A 342 -23.23 22.78 -2.69
C LYS A 342 -22.50 22.30 -3.94
N VAL A 343 -21.25 21.86 -3.78
CA VAL A 343 -20.38 21.51 -4.92
C VAL A 343 -20.69 20.13 -5.51
N LYS A 344 -21.30 19.20 -4.75
CA LYS A 344 -21.66 17.87 -5.28
C LYS A 344 -22.59 17.92 -6.50
N LYS A 345 -23.28 19.04 -6.70
CA LYS A 345 -24.24 19.25 -7.79
C LYS A 345 -23.58 19.72 -9.09
N PHE A 346 -22.28 20.03 -9.06
CA PHE A 346 -21.59 20.58 -10.23
C PHE A 346 -21.39 19.51 -11.29
N LYS A 347 -21.46 19.92 -12.55
CA LYS A 347 -21.31 18.99 -13.70
C LYS A 347 -19.87 18.53 -13.86
N ASP A 348 -18.91 19.40 -13.57
CA ASP A 348 -17.49 19.10 -13.68
C ASP A 348 -16.95 18.55 -12.36
N THR A 349 -17.11 17.24 -12.18
CA THR A 349 -16.71 16.53 -10.96
C THR A 349 -15.19 16.47 -10.76
N SER A 350 -14.40 16.55 -11.84
CA SER A 350 -12.93 16.46 -11.81
C SER A 350 -12.28 17.63 -11.06
N ASN A 351 -12.93 18.80 -11.08
CA ASN A 351 -12.42 20.02 -10.46
C ASN A 351 -12.99 20.29 -9.05
N ILE A 352 -13.87 19.42 -8.54
CA ILE A 352 -14.48 19.61 -7.21
C ILE A 352 -13.44 19.50 -6.09
N ILE A 353 -12.63 18.43 -6.06
CA ILE A 353 -11.60 18.26 -5.02
C ILE A 353 -10.53 19.37 -5.12
N PRO A 354 -9.99 19.69 -6.31
CA PRO A 354 -9.13 20.87 -6.49
C PRO A 354 -9.76 22.16 -5.94
N PHE A 355 -11.03 22.41 -6.24
CA PHE A 355 -11.75 23.58 -5.75
C PHE A 355 -11.82 23.63 -4.21
N LEU A 356 -12.09 22.51 -3.55
CA LEU A 356 -12.09 22.43 -2.09
C LEU A 356 -10.71 22.74 -1.48
N TYR A 357 -9.62 22.34 -2.14
CA TYR A 357 -8.26 22.72 -1.74
C TYR A 357 -8.00 24.22 -1.90
N GLU A 358 -8.46 24.84 -2.98
CA GLU A 358 -8.35 26.29 -3.17
C GLU A 358 -9.11 27.06 -2.09
N VAL A 359 -10.33 26.64 -1.78
CA VAL A 359 -11.10 27.22 -0.66
C VAL A 359 -10.37 27.03 0.67
N ARG A 360 -9.80 25.85 0.92
CA ARG A 360 -9.00 25.59 2.11
C ARG A 360 -7.80 26.54 2.21
N GLU A 361 -7.06 26.75 1.12
CA GLU A 361 -5.89 27.66 1.11
C GLU A 361 -6.30 29.10 1.43
N LEU A 362 -7.44 29.58 0.93
CA LEU A 362 -7.98 30.89 1.29
C LEU A 362 -8.15 31.03 2.81
N PHE A 363 -8.76 30.04 3.47
CA PHE A 363 -9.02 30.07 4.91
C PHE A 363 -7.75 29.83 5.75
N ILE A 364 -6.79 29.05 5.24
CA ILE A 364 -5.48 28.86 5.88
C ILE A 364 -4.68 30.16 5.86
N LYS A 365 -4.63 30.86 4.72
CA LYS A 365 -3.92 32.14 4.58
C LYS A 365 -4.37 33.18 5.61
N HIS A 366 -5.67 33.22 5.89
CA HIS A 366 -6.25 34.12 6.89
C HIS A 366 -6.15 33.59 8.32
N LYS A 367 -5.55 32.41 8.53
CA LYS A 367 -5.44 31.71 9.81
C LYS A 367 -6.81 31.43 10.44
N PHE A 368 -7.79 31.03 9.63
CA PHE A 368 -9.13 30.65 10.08
C PHE A 368 -9.29 29.15 10.29
N CYS A 369 -8.51 28.32 9.61
CA CYS A 369 -8.62 26.87 9.69
C CYS A 369 -7.26 26.20 9.87
N ASN A 370 -7.25 25.02 10.49
CA ASN A 370 -6.15 24.07 10.31
C ASN A 370 -6.39 23.24 9.04
N SER A 371 -5.34 22.62 8.53
CA SER A 371 -5.38 21.84 7.30
C SER A 371 -6.23 20.57 7.43
N LYS A 372 -7.42 20.56 6.80
CA LYS A 372 -8.17 19.32 6.50
C LYS A 372 -7.68 18.70 5.18
N LYS A 373 -7.60 17.38 5.07
CA LYS A 373 -7.28 16.70 3.80
C LYS A 373 -8.57 16.20 3.17
N TYR A 374 -8.69 16.31 1.85
CA TYR A 374 -9.85 15.82 1.11
C TYR A 374 -9.49 14.48 0.47
N ASP A 375 -9.53 13.40 1.27
CA ASP A 375 -9.14 12.05 0.87
C ASP A 375 -10.37 11.13 0.70
N PHE A 376 -11.28 11.52 -0.19
CA PHE A 376 -12.56 10.82 -0.41
C PHE A 376 -13.12 11.14 -1.80
N ARG A 377 -14.15 10.39 -2.23
CA ARG A 377 -14.79 10.58 -3.54
C ARG A 377 -15.95 11.57 -3.50
N VAL A 378 -16.19 12.24 -4.63
CA VAL A 378 -17.28 13.21 -4.76
C VAL A 378 -18.66 12.58 -4.48
N ASP A 379 -18.92 11.35 -4.92
CA ASP A 379 -20.19 10.63 -4.65
C ASP A 379 -20.41 10.33 -3.16
N GLN A 380 -19.35 10.33 -2.35
CA GLN A 380 -19.45 10.10 -0.91
C GLN A 380 -19.85 11.35 -0.11
N MET A 381 -19.74 12.55 -0.71
CA MET A 381 -20.02 13.84 -0.05
C MET A 381 -21.38 13.91 0.63
N GLU A 382 -22.40 13.34 0.00
CA GLU A 382 -23.75 13.32 0.53
C GLU A 382 -23.84 12.51 1.83
N ASN A 383 -23.35 11.26 1.80
CA ASN A 383 -23.40 10.39 2.97
C ASN A 383 -22.52 10.91 4.10
N LYS A 384 -21.34 11.46 3.77
CA LYS A 384 -20.45 12.13 4.72
C LYS A 384 -21.17 13.20 5.53
N LYS A 385 -21.80 14.14 4.81
CA LYS A 385 -22.58 15.21 5.42
C LYS A 385 -23.71 14.68 6.28
N ILE A 386 -24.48 13.71 5.77
CA ILE A 386 -25.62 13.12 6.46
C ILE A 386 -25.19 12.56 7.84
N LEU A 387 -24.13 11.76 7.89
CA LEU A 387 -23.66 11.20 9.16
C LEU A 387 -23.07 12.26 10.09
N PHE A 388 -22.28 13.19 9.55
CA PHE A 388 -21.71 14.30 10.31
C PHE A 388 -22.80 15.16 10.96
N ASP A 389 -23.76 15.64 10.17
CA ASP A 389 -24.87 16.47 10.64
C ASP A 389 -25.70 15.77 11.71
N PHE A 390 -25.87 14.45 11.62
CA PHE A 390 -26.55 13.67 12.66
C PHE A 390 -25.79 13.69 14.00
N VAL A 391 -24.49 13.41 13.98
CA VAL A 391 -23.67 13.34 15.20
C VAL A 391 -23.62 14.71 15.89
N GLU A 392 -23.48 15.79 15.12
CA GLU A 392 -23.47 17.17 15.65
C GLU A 392 -24.81 17.57 16.29
N ASN A 393 -25.93 17.15 15.69
CA ASN A 393 -27.26 17.46 16.18
C ASN A 393 -27.77 16.46 17.24
N PHE A 394 -26.98 15.45 17.61
CA PHE A 394 -27.45 14.34 18.44
C PHE A 394 -27.92 14.78 19.83
N ASP A 395 -27.24 15.75 20.46
CA ASP A 395 -27.62 16.24 21.79
C ASP A 395 -28.98 16.96 21.76
N ASP A 396 -29.23 17.77 20.73
CA ASP A 396 -30.52 18.42 20.50
C ASP A 396 -31.62 17.39 20.22
N ILE A 397 -31.30 16.34 19.45
CA ILE A 397 -32.22 15.21 19.20
C ILE A 397 -32.58 14.51 20.52
N MET A 398 -31.61 14.29 21.40
CA MET A 398 -31.82 13.66 22.71
C MET A 398 -32.71 14.50 23.64
N VAL A 399 -32.62 15.83 23.59
CA VAL A 399 -33.53 16.72 24.32
C VAL A 399 -34.96 16.54 23.83
N LYS A 400 -35.17 16.51 22.50
CA LYS A 400 -36.49 16.34 21.89
C LYS A 400 -37.07 14.92 22.04
N LEU A 401 -36.22 13.92 22.22
CA LEU A 401 -36.65 12.53 22.49
C LEU A 401 -37.33 12.39 23.87
N ASN A 402 -37.21 13.39 24.76
CA ASN A 402 -37.85 13.38 26.09
C ASN A 402 -39.31 13.87 26.09
N VAL A 403 -39.93 14.08 24.91
CA VAL A 403 -41.32 14.52 24.79
C VAL A 403 -42.30 13.40 25.19
N LYS A 404 -43.44 13.78 25.79
CA LYS A 404 -44.45 12.82 26.31
C LYS A 404 -45.27 12.12 25.21
N ASP A 405 -45.29 12.65 23.99
CA ASP A 405 -46.03 12.05 22.87
C ASP A 405 -45.28 10.85 22.29
N ASN A 406 -45.87 9.66 22.42
CA ASN A 406 -45.33 8.41 21.91
C ASN A 406 -45.18 8.40 20.37
N LYS A 407 -46.05 9.09 19.62
CA LYS A 407 -45.94 9.14 18.14
C LYS A 407 -44.75 9.98 17.71
N GLU A 408 -44.50 11.08 18.40
CA GLU A 408 -43.36 11.95 18.13
C GLU A 408 -42.05 11.25 18.52
N LYS A 409 -42.03 10.59 19.69
CA LYS A 409 -40.91 9.77 20.14
C LYS A 409 -40.51 8.69 19.12
N GLU A 410 -41.48 7.99 18.56
CA GLU A 410 -41.24 6.96 17.55
C GLU A 410 -40.60 7.52 16.27
N LYS A 411 -40.98 8.73 15.84
CA LYS A 411 -40.34 9.40 14.69
C LYS A 411 -38.85 9.64 14.94
N TYR A 412 -38.49 10.16 16.12
CA TYR A 412 -37.09 10.37 16.48
C TYR A 412 -36.32 9.04 16.61
N CYS A 413 -36.94 8.01 17.17
CA CYS A 413 -36.32 6.68 17.24
C CYS A 413 -36.03 6.09 15.85
N ASN A 414 -36.95 6.24 14.89
CA ASN A 414 -36.73 5.82 13.51
C ASN A 414 -35.62 6.62 12.82
N TYR A 415 -35.57 7.92 13.08
CA TYR A 415 -34.48 8.77 12.59
C TYR A 415 -33.13 8.36 13.16
N ILE A 416 -33.02 8.15 14.46
CA ILE A 416 -31.76 7.69 15.08
C ILE A 416 -31.35 6.32 14.51
N LYS A 417 -32.30 5.39 14.38
CA LYS A 417 -32.06 4.07 13.79
C LYS A 417 -31.47 4.19 12.37
N PHE A 418 -32.05 5.05 11.55
CA PHE A 418 -31.58 5.31 10.20
C PHE A 418 -30.10 5.72 10.16
N PHE A 419 -29.64 6.65 10.98
CA PHE A 419 -28.22 7.06 10.95
C PHE A 419 -27.28 6.02 11.52
N PHE A 420 -27.76 5.20 12.47
CA PHE A 420 -27.01 4.04 12.93
C PHE A 420 -26.85 3.01 11.80
N ASP A 421 -27.88 2.79 10.98
CA ASP A 421 -27.77 1.96 9.77
C ASP A 421 -26.80 2.56 8.75
N VAL A 422 -26.81 3.88 8.56
CA VAL A 422 -25.85 4.60 7.71
C VAL A 422 -24.42 4.38 8.20
N TYR A 423 -24.15 4.57 9.49
CA TYR A 423 -22.84 4.30 10.10
C TYR A 423 -22.41 2.85 9.84
N LYS A 424 -23.28 1.88 10.12
CA LYS A 424 -22.92 0.46 9.98
C LYS A 424 -22.63 0.08 8.54
N LYS A 425 -23.36 0.66 7.58
CA LYS A 425 -23.09 0.47 6.15
C LYS A 425 -21.79 1.14 5.69
N MET A 426 -21.41 2.28 6.28
CA MET A 426 -20.09 2.88 6.05
C MET A 426 -18.97 1.99 6.60
N GLU A 427 -19.15 1.43 7.81
CA GLU A 427 -18.18 0.55 8.48
C GLU A 427 -17.96 -0.76 7.71
N THR A 428 -19.04 -1.38 7.22
CA THR A 428 -18.99 -2.69 6.53
C THR A 428 -18.64 -2.60 5.03
N SER A 429 -18.50 -1.40 4.48
CA SER A 429 -18.14 -1.19 3.07
C SER A 429 -16.65 -1.46 2.84
N THR A 430 -16.32 -2.61 2.25
CA THR A 430 -14.94 -3.08 2.00
C THR A 430 -14.05 -2.10 1.22
N ASN A 431 -14.65 -1.24 0.39
CA ASN A 431 -13.91 -0.26 -0.43
C ASN A 431 -14.22 1.20 -0.06
N GLY A 432 -15.34 1.48 0.65
CA GLY A 432 -15.80 2.85 0.94
C GLY A 432 -15.44 3.39 2.32
N SER A 433 -15.11 2.52 3.28
CA SER A 433 -14.85 2.89 4.69
C SER A 433 -13.71 3.89 4.85
N LYS A 434 -12.64 3.78 4.06
CA LYS A 434 -11.49 4.70 4.09
C LYS A 434 -11.90 6.15 3.81
N GLY A 435 -12.83 6.35 2.88
CA GLY A 435 -13.36 7.67 2.56
C GLY A 435 -14.24 8.26 3.66
N TYR A 436 -14.78 7.45 4.58
CA TYR A 436 -15.66 7.86 5.67
C TYR A 436 -14.97 7.91 7.04
N GLN A 437 -13.63 7.82 7.08
CA GLN A 437 -12.89 7.67 8.34
C GLN A 437 -13.16 8.81 9.34
N ASP A 438 -13.20 10.07 8.86
CA ASP A 438 -13.47 11.22 9.72
C ASP A 438 -14.86 11.13 10.38
N GLU A 439 -15.89 10.76 9.61
CA GLU A 439 -17.26 10.65 10.12
C GLU A 439 -17.45 9.42 11.01
N MET A 440 -16.82 8.29 10.67
CA MET A 440 -16.82 7.10 11.50
C MET A 440 -16.14 7.34 12.84
N ASN A 441 -14.97 7.98 12.84
CA ASN A 441 -14.26 8.35 14.05
C ASN A 441 -15.12 9.32 14.88
N HIS A 442 -15.74 10.32 14.25
CA HIS A 442 -16.59 11.26 14.97
C HIS A 442 -17.82 10.59 15.60
N PHE A 443 -18.45 9.65 14.89
CA PHE A 443 -19.53 8.83 15.43
C PHE A 443 -19.05 7.95 16.61
N GLN A 444 -17.91 7.29 16.46
CA GLN A 444 -17.32 6.45 17.51
C GLN A 444 -16.95 7.27 18.75
N GLU A 445 -16.33 8.45 18.59
CA GLU A 445 -16.04 9.36 19.71
C GLU A 445 -17.29 9.73 20.50
N LYS A 446 -18.42 9.90 19.81
CA LYS A 446 -19.71 10.22 20.45
C LYS A 446 -20.31 9.03 21.21
N PHE A 447 -20.24 7.82 20.65
CA PHE A 447 -21.04 6.68 21.15
C PHE A 447 -20.23 5.52 21.75
N LEU A 448 -19.01 5.24 21.28
CA LEU A 448 -18.21 4.06 21.68
C LEU A 448 -17.81 4.09 23.16
N GLY A 449 -17.49 5.28 23.69
CA GLY A 449 -17.14 5.49 25.10
C GLY A 449 -18.33 5.79 26.01
N ASN A 450 -19.55 5.92 25.47
CA ASN A 450 -20.74 6.37 26.22
C ASN A 450 -21.83 5.28 26.27
N ILE A 451 -21.48 4.10 26.79
CA ILE A 451 -22.37 2.93 26.88
C ILE A 451 -23.67 3.28 27.64
N LYS A 452 -23.58 4.12 28.68
CA LYS A 452 -24.77 4.59 29.42
C LYS A 452 -25.74 5.38 28.55
N GLU A 453 -25.24 6.18 27.62
CA GLU A 453 -26.08 6.93 26.68
C GLU A 453 -26.72 6.00 25.65
N LEU A 454 -25.99 5.00 25.13
CA LEU A 454 -26.53 3.97 24.25
C LEU A 454 -27.60 3.09 24.95
N ASP A 455 -27.39 2.73 26.21
CA ASP A 455 -28.36 1.98 27.01
C ASP A 455 -29.63 2.81 27.26
N ASN A 456 -29.47 4.07 27.64
CA ASN A 456 -30.58 5.00 27.82
C ASN A 456 -31.35 5.20 26.51
N LEU A 457 -30.63 5.36 25.40
CA LEU A 457 -31.21 5.48 24.08
C LEU A 457 -31.97 4.21 23.68
N ASN A 458 -31.45 3.03 24.00
CA ASN A 458 -32.12 1.75 23.74
C ASN A 458 -33.36 1.53 24.63
N ILE A 459 -33.37 2.05 25.86
CA ILE A 459 -34.56 2.09 26.72
C ILE A 459 -35.62 3.04 26.14
N LYS A 460 -35.20 4.21 25.62
CA LYS A 460 -36.10 5.19 25.01
C LYS A 460 -36.65 4.70 23.67
N CYS A 461 -35.84 4.01 22.88
CA CYS A 461 -36.17 3.49 21.56
C CYS A 461 -36.15 1.96 21.54
N PRO A 462 -37.10 1.30 22.23
CA PRO A 462 -37.14 -0.15 22.31
C PRO A 462 -37.35 -0.76 20.91
N GLY A 463 -36.73 -1.92 20.66
CA GLY A 463 -36.86 -2.63 19.40
C GLY A 463 -35.97 -2.12 18.25
N LYS A 464 -35.21 -1.04 18.44
CA LYS A 464 -34.30 -0.49 17.41
C LYS A 464 -32.86 -1.02 17.48
N CYS A 465 -32.54 -1.88 18.45
CA CYS A 465 -31.22 -2.49 18.64
C CYS A 465 -30.02 -1.54 18.76
N LEU A 466 -30.22 -0.29 19.18
CA LEU A 466 -29.20 0.75 19.09
C LEU A 466 -27.95 0.44 19.94
N LYS A 467 -28.12 -0.29 21.05
CA LYS A 467 -27.01 -0.70 21.92
C LYS A 467 -26.02 -1.66 21.25
N PHE A 468 -26.42 -2.33 20.17
CA PHE A 468 -25.59 -3.33 19.49
C PHE A 468 -24.76 -2.75 18.35
N ILE A 469 -24.83 -1.43 18.09
CA ILE A 469 -24.26 -0.79 16.89
C ILE A 469 -22.79 -1.13 16.60
N PHE A 470 -21.98 -1.30 17.64
CA PHE A 470 -20.55 -1.64 17.53
C PHE A 470 -20.27 -3.16 17.60
N THR A 471 -21.30 -3.99 17.43
CA THR A 471 -21.19 -5.45 17.45
C THR A 471 -21.70 -6.03 16.13
N ASP A 472 -21.34 -7.28 15.86
CA ASP A 472 -21.87 -8.03 14.69
C ASP A 472 -23.37 -8.33 14.82
N GLU A 473 -23.93 -8.24 16.04
CA GLU A 473 -25.34 -8.46 16.32
C GLU A 473 -26.24 -7.44 15.62
N TYR A 474 -25.76 -6.20 15.41
CA TYR A 474 -26.54 -5.16 14.75
C TYR A 474 -26.89 -5.50 13.30
N THR A 475 -25.93 -5.99 12.53
CA THR A 475 -26.14 -6.44 11.14
C THR A 475 -26.89 -7.77 11.06
N ASN A 476 -26.70 -8.65 12.04
CA ASN A 476 -27.31 -9.98 12.00
C ASN A 476 -28.78 -9.99 12.43
N PHE A 477 -29.18 -9.08 13.31
CA PHE A 477 -30.50 -9.12 13.95
C PHE A 477 -31.33 -7.86 13.77
N CYS A 478 -30.76 -6.76 13.25
CA CYS A 478 -31.38 -5.44 13.40
C CYS A 478 -31.48 -4.62 12.10
N THR A 479 -31.09 -5.17 10.96
CA THR A 479 -31.22 -4.55 9.64
C THR A 479 -32.43 -5.04 8.83
N SER A 480 -33.18 -6.05 9.31
CA SER A 480 -34.41 -6.52 8.67
C SER A 480 -35.65 -5.80 9.23
N GLU A 481 -36.51 -5.28 8.34
CA GLU A 481 -37.81 -4.63 8.62
C GLU A 481 -38.89 -5.56 9.23
N GLN A 482 -38.51 -6.60 9.97
CA GLN A 482 -39.46 -7.38 10.77
C GLN A 482 -39.45 -6.91 12.22
N GLU A 483 -40.13 -5.79 12.46
CA GLU A 483 -40.75 -5.57 13.76
C GLU A 483 -41.85 -6.61 13.98
N SER A 484 -41.70 -7.48 14.98
CA SER A 484 -42.84 -7.94 15.76
C SER A 484 -42.41 -8.56 17.10
N ARG A 485 -42.63 -7.80 18.17
CA ARG A 485 -43.47 -8.11 19.35
C ARG A 485 -43.50 -9.52 19.98
N GLU A 486 -42.66 -10.48 19.64
CA GLU A 486 -42.68 -11.83 20.25
C GLU A 486 -41.62 -12.07 21.35
N VAL A 487 -40.67 -11.16 21.55
CA VAL A 487 -39.53 -11.40 22.46
C VAL A 487 -39.89 -11.29 23.95
N VAL A 488 -41.11 -10.89 24.31
CA VAL A 488 -41.53 -10.71 25.72
C VAL A 488 -42.25 -11.94 26.31
N GLN A 489 -42.45 -13.04 25.57
CA GLN A 489 -43.18 -14.21 26.12
C GLN A 489 -42.55 -15.60 25.88
N LYS A 490 -41.25 -15.69 25.63
CA LYS A 490 -40.50 -16.97 25.74
C LYS A 490 -39.48 -16.94 26.87
N GLU A 491 -39.91 -16.53 28.06
CA GLU A 491 -39.40 -17.14 29.29
C GLU A 491 -40.09 -18.51 29.46
N LYS A 492 -39.29 -19.55 29.68
CA LYS A 492 -39.66 -20.97 29.77
C LYS A 492 -39.87 -21.69 28.43
N THR A 493 -38.78 -21.94 27.74
CA THR A 493 -38.56 -23.30 27.22
C THR A 493 -37.07 -23.60 27.28
N ARG A 494 -36.72 -24.75 27.86
CA ARG A 494 -35.36 -25.26 27.99
C ARG A 494 -34.59 -25.03 26.69
N CYS A 495 -33.54 -24.20 26.74
CA CYS A 495 -32.53 -24.22 25.70
C CYS A 495 -31.79 -25.56 25.81
N THR A 496 -32.04 -26.45 24.86
CA THR A 496 -31.11 -27.52 24.53
C THR A 496 -29.75 -26.87 24.22
N PRO A 497 -28.63 -27.38 24.75
CA PRO A 497 -27.32 -26.88 24.39
C PRO A 497 -27.16 -26.99 22.86
N MET A 498 -26.73 -25.91 22.19
CA MET A 498 -26.09 -26.06 20.88
C MET A 498 -25.04 -27.14 21.03
N ASN A 499 -25.12 -28.16 20.17
CA ASN A 499 -24.30 -29.36 20.14
C ASN A 499 -22.94 -29.15 20.81
N ASN A 500 -22.68 -29.96 21.84
CA ASN A 500 -21.33 -30.29 22.26
C ASN A 500 -20.50 -30.59 20.99
N PHE A 501 -19.67 -29.63 20.56
CA PHE A 501 -18.43 -30.03 19.89
C PHE A 501 -17.59 -30.64 21.01
N ASP A 502 -17.74 -31.95 21.21
CA ASP A 502 -16.99 -32.72 22.20
C ASP A 502 -15.50 -32.64 21.88
N VAL A 503 -14.81 -31.63 22.42
CA VAL A 503 -13.40 -31.61 22.86
C VAL A 503 -12.43 -32.46 22.03
N ILE A 504 -11.54 -31.81 21.26
CA ILE A 504 -10.25 -32.44 20.88
C ILE A 504 -9.67 -33.07 22.15
N PRO A 505 -9.18 -34.32 22.16
CA PRO A 505 -8.58 -34.90 23.37
C PRO A 505 -7.51 -33.95 23.91
N ILE A 506 -7.85 -33.23 24.98
CA ILE A 506 -6.90 -32.38 25.69
C ILE A 506 -5.96 -33.34 26.38
N ASP A 507 -4.66 -33.08 26.26
CA ASP A 507 -3.66 -33.86 26.96
C ASP A 507 -4.05 -34.05 28.43
N SER A 508 -3.93 -35.27 28.95
CA SER A 508 -4.36 -35.58 30.31
C SER A 508 -3.62 -34.73 31.35
N ASN A 509 -2.36 -34.36 31.09
CA ASN A 509 -1.59 -33.49 31.99
C ASN A 509 -2.11 -32.06 31.93
N LEU A 510 -2.44 -31.54 30.75
CA LEU A 510 -3.04 -30.20 30.61
C LEU A 510 -4.42 -30.15 31.28
N LYS A 511 -5.23 -31.20 31.14
CA LYS A 511 -6.51 -31.33 31.85
C LYS A 511 -6.31 -31.33 33.37
N ASN A 512 -5.40 -32.16 33.88
CA ASN A 512 -5.08 -32.22 35.30
C ASN A 512 -4.59 -30.87 35.85
N LEU A 513 -3.82 -30.13 35.05
CA LEU A 513 -3.37 -28.78 35.39
C LEU A 513 -4.55 -27.82 35.51
N TYR A 514 -5.49 -27.81 34.56
CA TYR A 514 -6.70 -26.97 34.68
C TYR A 514 -7.57 -27.38 35.88
N ASP A 515 -7.67 -28.66 36.18
CA ASP A 515 -8.39 -29.15 37.36
C ASP A 515 -7.71 -28.68 38.66
N GLU A 516 -6.37 -28.68 38.71
CA GLU A 516 -5.58 -28.14 39.83
C GLU A 516 -5.82 -26.63 40.03
N LEU A 517 -5.81 -25.85 38.95
CA LEU A 517 -6.08 -24.41 39.00
C LEU A 517 -7.49 -24.09 39.54
N ASN A 518 -8.45 -24.99 39.32
CA ASN A 518 -9.82 -24.86 39.78
C ASN A 518 -10.05 -25.23 41.26
N LYS A 519 -9.12 -25.96 41.90
CA LYS A 519 -9.24 -26.36 43.30
C LYS A 519 -9.34 -25.13 44.22
N LYS A 520 -10.33 -25.14 45.11
CA LYS A 520 -10.46 -24.12 46.17
C LYS A 520 -9.40 -24.38 47.24
N ASP A 521 -8.87 -23.29 47.81
CA ASP A 521 -7.99 -23.36 48.97
C ASP A 521 -8.80 -23.20 50.26
N THR A 522 -8.28 -23.73 51.37
CA THR A 522 -8.83 -23.55 52.73
C THR A 522 -8.20 -22.37 53.46
N ILE A 523 -7.14 -21.76 52.91
CA ILE A 523 -6.41 -20.66 53.53
C ILE A 523 -7.12 -19.31 53.28
N ASP A 524 -7.62 -18.68 54.34
CA ASP A 524 -8.36 -17.39 54.28
C ASP A 524 -7.49 -16.18 53.88
N ASN A 525 -6.16 -16.26 54.00
CA ASN A 525 -5.26 -15.13 53.76
C ASN A 525 -5.29 -14.59 52.32
N TYR A 526 -5.70 -15.40 51.33
CA TYR A 526 -5.79 -14.93 49.94
C TYR A 526 -6.96 -13.96 49.71
N LYS A 527 -8.03 -14.06 50.52
CA LYS A 527 -9.21 -13.18 50.41
C LYS A 527 -8.86 -11.72 50.64
N TYR A 528 -7.87 -11.44 51.51
CA TYR A 528 -7.41 -10.09 51.81
C TYR A 528 -6.96 -9.31 50.55
N TYR A 529 -6.40 -9.99 49.55
CA TYR A 529 -6.01 -9.34 48.31
C TYR A 529 -7.20 -8.96 47.43
N CYS A 530 -8.36 -9.59 47.64
CA CYS A 530 -9.54 -9.49 46.78
C CYS A 530 -10.68 -8.64 47.38
N THR A 531 -10.49 -8.05 48.56
CA THR A 531 -11.55 -7.32 49.30
C THR A 531 -12.20 -6.20 48.49
N GLU A 532 -11.46 -5.51 47.61
CA GLU A 532 -12.04 -4.48 46.75
C GLU A 532 -13.05 -5.04 45.73
N LEU A 533 -12.88 -6.30 45.30
CA LEU A 533 -13.76 -6.95 44.34
C LEU A 533 -15.09 -7.42 44.96
N GLU A 534 -15.17 -7.53 46.29
CA GLU A 534 -16.43 -7.86 46.98
C GLU A 534 -17.55 -6.87 46.65
N LYS A 535 -17.19 -5.60 46.42
CA LYS A 535 -18.13 -4.54 45.99
C LYS A 535 -18.78 -4.80 44.64
N HIS A 536 -18.17 -5.67 43.83
CA HIS A 536 -18.63 -6.04 42.49
C HIS A 536 -19.30 -7.42 42.44
N GLU A 537 -19.40 -8.14 43.56
CA GLU A 537 -19.96 -9.49 43.59
C GLU A 537 -21.45 -9.52 43.19
N CYS A 538 -22.20 -8.45 43.48
CA CYS A 538 -23.61 -8.35 43.09
C CYS A 538 -23.81 -8.14 41.57
N THR A 539 -22.90 -7.41 40.91
CA THR A 539 -22.99 -7.14 39.47
C THR A 539 -22.26 -8.20 38.64
N HIS A 540 -21.26 -8.86 39.23
CA HIS A 540 -20.45 -9.92 38.62
C HIS A 540 -20.30 -11.11 39.58
N PRO A 541 -21.35 -11.92 39.77
CA PRO A 541 -21.31 -13.05 40.69
C PRO A 541 -20.16 -14.01 40.39
N GLY A 542 -19.40 -14.37 41.42
CA GLY A 542 -18.25 -15.28 41.34
C GLY A 542 -16.90 -14.59 41.16
N VAL A 543 -16.85 -13.26 40.99
CA VAL A 543 -15.59 -12.55 40.71
C VAL A 543 -14.61 -12.54 41.88
N THR A 544 -15.10 -12.46 43.13
CA THR A 544 -14.26 -12.58 44.32
C THR A 544 -13.67 -13.98 44.43
N THR A 545 -14.45 -15.00 44.07
CA THR A 545 -13.99 -16.40 44.03
C THR A 545 -12.91 -16.60 42.97
N LEU A 546 -13.09 -16.02 41.78
CA LEU A 546 -12.07 -16.05 40.73
C LEU A 546 -10.78 -15.38 41.19
N CYS A 547 -10.88 -14.16 41.75
CA CYS A 547 -9.73 -13.43 42.27
C CYS A 547 -8.95 -14.28 43.29
N THR A 548 -9.65 -14.89 44.25
CA THR A 548 -9.01 -15.71 45.29
C THR A 548 -8.27 -16.91 44.69
N LYS A 549 -8.86 -17.60 43.70
CA LYS A 549 -8.19 -18.70 42.98
C LYS A 549 -6.96 -18.21 42.20
N ALA A 550 -7.07 -17.07 41.51
CA ALA A 550 -5.95 -16.49 40.75
C ALA A 550 -4.77 -16.11 41.66
N VAL A 551 -5.04 -15.49 42.82
CA VAL A 551 -4.03 -15.15 43.83
C VAL A 551 -3.34 -16.40 44.36
N LYS A 552 -4.11 -17.44 44.73
CA LYS A 552 -3.58 -18.73 45.17
C LYS A 552 -2.63 -19.33 44.13
N ASN A 553 -3.08 -19.42 42.87
CA ASN A 553 -2.29 -20.01 41.79
C ASN A 553 -1.01 -19.21 41.52
N LEU A 554 -1.08 -17.86 41.53
CA LEU A 554 0.08 -17.00 41.34
C LEU A 554 1.11 -17.12 42.47
N ILE A 555 0.67 -17.15 43.72
CA ILE A 555 1.57 -17.35 44.88
C ILE A 555 2.21 -18.73 44.83
N HIS A 556 1.46 -19.78 44.46
CA HIS A 556 2.08 -21.09 44.26
C HIS A 556 3.18 -21.03 43.16
N LEU A 557 2.91 -20.38 42.03
CA LEU A 557 3.89 -20.23 40.95
C LEU A 557 5.10 -19.38 41.34
N SER A 558 4.94 -18.43 42.26
CA SER A 558 6.05 -17.61 42.74
C SER A 558 7.04 -18.41 43.59
N LEU A 559 6.59 -19.49 44.22
CA LEU A 559 7.40 -20.42 45.01
C LEU A 559 8.10 -21.50 44.17
N MET A 560 7.71 -21.67 42.91
CA MET A 560 8.34 -22.65 42.01
C MET A 560 9.72 -22.18 41.53
N PRO A 561 10.67 -23.11 41.29
CA PRO A 561 11.94 -22.79 40.65
C PRO A 561 11.75 -22.09 39.30
N GLN A 562 12.65 -21.16 38.96
CA GLN A 562 12.62 -20.45 37.69
C GLN A 562 13.12 -21.35 36.56
N ASN A 563 12.21 -22.09 35.93
CA ASN A 563 12.48 -23.03 34.84
C ASN A 563 11.37 -23.01 33.78
N GLU A 564 11.57 -23.78 32.70
CA GLU A 564 10.60 -23.89 31.60
C GLU A 564 9.24 -24.44 32.04
N GLU A 565 9.22 -25.42 32.97
CA GLU A 565 7.96 -25.96 33.50
C GLU A 565 7.12 -24.86 34.15
N ARG A 566 7.74 -24.00 34.95
CA ARG A 566 7.06 -22.87 35.58
C ARG A 566 6.55 -21.87 34.56
N ASP A 567 7.34 -21.54 33.54
CA ASP A 567 6.92 -20.64 32.46
C ASP A 567 5.69 -21.18 31.73
N GLU A 568 5.68 -22.47 31.42
CA GLU A 568 4.56 -23.15 30.75
C GLU A 568 3.30 -23.21 31.63
N ARG A 569 3.46 -23.38 32.95
CA ARG A 569 2.33 -23.24 33.88
C ARG A 569 1.80 -21.81 33.94
N CYS A 570 2.65 -20.80 33.78
CA CYS A 570 2.22 -19.41 33.72
C CYS A 570 1.39 -19.09 32.46
N PHE A 571 1.76 -19.64 31.30
CA PHE A 571 0.92 -19.56 30.10
C PHE A 571 -0.42 -20.28 30.27
N SER A 572 -0.40 -21.47 30.87
CA SER A 572 -1.64 -22.22 31.17
C SER A 572 -2.55 -21.45 32.14
N LEU A 573 -1.99 -20.82 33.17
CA LEU A 573 -2.73 -19.98 34.12
C LEU A 573 -3.39 -18.79 33.42
N LYS A 574 -2.68 -18.12 32.50
CA LYS A 574 -3.22 -16.99 31.72
C LYS A 574 -4.49 -17.41 30.97
N HIS A 575 -4.43 -18.51 30.22
CA HIS A 575 -5.58 -19.00 29.43
C HIS A 575 -6.72 -19.52 30.31
N TRP A 576 -6.40 -20.15 31.43
CA TRP A 576 -7.41 -20.52 32.44
C TRP A 576 -8.12 -19.28 32.98
N LEU A 577 -7.37 -18.24 33.36
CA LEU A 577 -7.92 -17.02 33.92
C LEU A 577 -8.88 -16.34 32.93
N TYR A 578 -8.51 -16.23 31.66
CA TYR A 578 -9.38 -15.69 30.62
C TYR A 578 -10.68 -16.50 30.44
N GLN A 579 -10.59 -17.82 30.51
CA GLN A 579 -11.77 -18.68 30.44
C GLN A 579 -12.70 -18.48 31.64
N GLU A 580 -12.14 -18.35 32.85
CA GLU A 580 -12.93 -18.09 34.05
C GLU A 580 -13.56 -16.68 34.02
N ILE A 581 -12.84 -15.68 33.51
CA ILE A 581 -13.40 -14.35 33.28
C ILE A 581 -14.59 -14.46 32.32
N ARG A 582 -14.45 -15.15 31.19
CA ARG A 582 -15.55 -15.33 30.23
C ARG A 582 -16.80 -15.95 30.85
N LYS A 583 -16.68 -16.77 31.90
CA LYS A 583 -17.84 -17.34 32.62
C LYS A 583 -18.59 -16.31 33.47
N ILE A 584 -17.91 -15.26 33.92
CA ILE A 584 -18.49 -14.19 34.75
C ILE A 584 -19.28 -13.20 33.90
N PHE A 585 -18.85 -12.96 32.65
CA PHE A 585 -19.50 -12.01 31.76
C PHE A 585 -20.57 -12.68 30.88
N HIS A 586 -21.64 -11.94 30.57
CA HIS A 586 -22.72 -12.44 29.72
C HIS A 586 -22.23 -12.74 28.30
N ARG A 587 -22.91 -13.65 27.59
CA ARG A 587 -22.49 -14.18 26.28
C ARG A 587 -22.27 -13.12 25.18
N ASN A 588 -22.84 -11.93 25.32
CA ASN A 588 -22.78 -10.86 24.30
C ASN A 588 -21.68 -9.81 24.59
N THR A 589 -20.96 -9.90 25.72
CA THR A 589 -19.86 -8.99 26.03
C THR A 589 -18.60 -9.45 25.28
N THR A 590 -18.07 -8.62 24.38
CA THR A 590 -16.89 -8.99 23.58
C THR A 590 -15.59 -8.49 24.18
N ASN A 591 -15.56 -7.29 24.76
CA ASN A 591 -14.37 -6.73 25.40
C ASN A 591 -14.66 -6.38 26.86
N VAL A 592 -13.96 -7.04 27.79
CA VAL A 592 -14.12 -6.85 29.24
C VAL A 592 -12.94 -6.11 29.86
N SER A 593 -11.91 -5.76 29.09
CA SER A 593 -10.65 -5.22 29.63
C SER A 593 -10.81 -3.89 30.36
N TYR A 594 -11.81 -3.10 29.96
CA TYR A 594 -12.14 -1.80 30.55
C TYR A 594 -13.20 -1.86 31.65
N GLU A 595 -13.77 -3.04 31.93
CA GLU A 595 -14.75 -3.18 32.99
C GLU A 595 -14.11 -2.85 34.35
N PRO A 596 -14.77 -2.04 35.21
CA PRO A 596 -14.18 -1.64 36.49
C PRO A 596 -13.74 -2.84 37.33
N VAL A 597 -14.52 -3.93 37.30
CA VAL A 597 -14.19 -5.17 38.02
C VAL A 597 -12.93 -5.86 37.47
N ILE A 598 -12.70 -5.82 36.16
CA ILE A 598 -11.49 -6.38 35.52
C ILE A 598 -10.28 -5.49 35.81
N THR A 599 -10.45 -4.18 35.82
CA THR A 599 -9.39 -3.25 36.25
C THR A 599 -8.94 -3.58 37.67
N LYS A 600 -9.88 -3.82 38.59
CA LYS A 600 -9.56 -4.25 39.96
C LYS A 600 -8.89 -5.62 40.02
N LEU A 601 -9.36 -6.58 39.22
CA LEU A 601 -8.70 -7.88 39.12
C LEU A 601 -7.25 -7.77 38.61
N LYS A 602 -7.01 -6.90 37.62
CA LYS A 602 -5.69 -6.59 37.07
C LYS A 602 -4.78 -5.99 38.13
N ASP A 603 -5.26 -5.04 38.93
CA ASP A 603 -4.50 -4.42 40.03
C ASP A 603 -4.04 -5.48 41.04
N VAL A 604 -4.91 -6.43 41.39
CA VAL A 604 -4.57 -7.54 42.29
C VAL A 604 -3.49 -8.43 41.69
N ILE A 605 -3.67 -8.85 40.43
CA ILE A 605 -2.69 -9.72 39.74
C ILE A 605 -1.34 -9.04 39.58
N LEU A 606 -1.33 -7.74 39.26
CA LEU A 606 -0.11 -6.93 39.19
C LEU A 606 0.57 -6.85 40.55
N ARG A 607 -0.19 -6.59 41.62
CA ARG A 607 0.33 -6.52 42.99
C ARG A 607 0.96 -7.84 43.42
N ILE A 608 0.32 -8.98 43.16
CA ILE A 608 0.87 -10.29 43.50
C ILE A 608 2.16 -10.55 42.72
N ASN A 609 2.17 -10.30 41.41
CA ASN A 609 3.37 -10.44 40.58
C ASN A 609 4.54 -9.59 41.12
N ASN A 610 4.28 -8.32 41.47
CA ASN A 610 5.34 -7.42 41.93
C ASN A 610 5.80 -7.70 43.38
N THR A 611 4.97 -8.34 44.21
CA THR A 611 5.27 -8.55 45.63
C THR A 611 5.91 -9.91 45.88
N HIS A 612 5.42 -10.96 45.22
CA HIS A 612 5.79 -12.35 45.54
C HIS A 612 6.82 -12.95 44.59
N PHE A 613 7.07 -12.35 43.43
CA PHE A 613 7.99 -12.88 42.44
C PHE A 613 9.34 -12.16 42.53
N SER A 614 10.39 -12.88 42.91
CA SER A 614 11.76 -12.36 43.05
C SER A 614 12.58 -12.37 41.74
N GLY A 615 11.93 -12.73 40.62
CA GLY A 615 12.59 -13.03 39.34
C GLY A 615 11.66 -12.77 38.16
N LYS A 616 11.41 -13.78 37.31
CA LYS A 616 10.53 -13.65 36.14
C LYS A 616 9.05 -13.70 36.56
N PRO A 617 8.29 -12.60 36.46
CA PRO A 617 6.88 -12.55 36.83
C PRO A 617 6.01 -13.30 35.80
N CYS A 618 4.82 -13.70 36.24
CA CYS A 618 3.79 -14.33 35.40
C CYS A 618 2.69 -13.31 35.10
N TYR A 619 3.06 -12.30 34.31
CA TYR A 619 2.12 -11.27 33.90
C TYR A 619 1.06 -11.82 32.95
N CYS A 620 -0.19 -11.47 33.23
CA CYS A 620 -1.30 -11.64 32.30
C CYS A 620 -1.60 -10.27 31.70
N SER A 621 -1.43 -10.10 30.39
CA SER A 621 -2.03 -8.96 29.69
C SER A 621 -3.56 -9.09 29.81
N PHE A 622 -4.28 -7.98 29.85
CA PHE A 622 -5.74 -7.98 29.76
C PHE A 622 -6.17 -7.29 28.47
N ASP A 623 -5.28 -7.21 27.49
CA ASP A 623 -5.52 -6.61 26.20
C ASP A 623 -6.15 -7.66 25.27
N GLY A 624 -7.15 -7.25 24.49
CA GLY A 624 -7.92 -8.15 23.61
C GLY A 624 -9.32 -8.46 24.11
N THR A 625 -10.05 -9.16 23.27
CA THR A 625 -11.47 -9.53 23.43
C THR A 625 -11.62 -10.94 24.01
N LEU A 626 -12.78 -11.23 24.61
CA LEU A 626 -13.12 -12.58 25.07
C LEU A 626 -13.02 -13.61 23.94
N ASN A 627 -13.31 -13.22 22.70
CA ASN A 627 -13.20 -14.10 21.53
C ASN A 627 -11.72 -14.37 21.18
N GLU A 628 -10.89 -13.33 21.11
CA GLU A 628 -9.44 -13.51 20.88
C GLU A 628 -8.82 -14.37 21.97
N TRP A 629 -9.15 -14.16 23.25
CA TRP A 629 -8.67 -15.01 24.35
C TRP A 629 -9.11 -16.47 24.21
N THR A 630 -10.29 -16.70 23.64
CA THR A 630 -10.79 -18.06 23.38
C THR A 630 -10.03 -18.71 22.24
N GLU A 631 -9.77 -17.98 21.16
CA GLU A 631 -8.97 -18.44 20.03
C GLU A 631 -7.51 -18.73 20.43
N GLN A 632 -6.89 -17.82 21.20
CA GLN A 632 -5.54 -18.00 21.75
C GLN A 632 -5.48 -19.25 22.64
N LYS A 633 -6.49 -19.46 23.49
CA LYS A 633 -6.56 -20.69 24.30
C LYS A 633 -6.65 -21.95 23.43
N TYR A 634 -7.46 -21.93 22.36
CA TYR A 634 -7.55 -23.09 21.46
C TYR A 634 -6.21 -23.41 20.79
N LEU A 635 -5.44 -22.39 20.39
CA LEU A 635 -4.09 -22.56 19.85
C LEU A 635 -3.12 -23.10 20.91
N HIS A 636 -3.12 -22.51 22.11
CA HIS A 636 -2.30 -23.00 23.24
C HIS A 636 -2.57 -24.48 23.53
N ASP A 637 -3.83 -24.86 23.70
CA ASP A 637 -4.23 -26.23 24.03
C ASP A 637 -3.88 -27.20 22.91
N TYR A 638 -4.01 -26.76 21.66
CA TYR A 638 -3.60 -27.51 20.47
C TYR A 638 -2.10 -27.82 20.50
N PHE A 639 -1.24 -26.82 20.66
CA PHE A 639 0.22 -27.05 20.67
C PHE A 639 0.64 -27.91 21.85
N LYS A 640 0.02 -27.71 23.03
CA LYS A 640 0.27 -28.53 24.22
C LYS A 640 -0.17 -29.98 24.09
N SER A 641 -1.20 -30.22 23.29
CA SER A 641 -1.78 -31.55 23.13
C SER A 641 -1.40 -32.20 21.79
N PHE A 642 -0.52 -31.59 20.99
CA PHE A 642 -0.26 -32.02 19.61
C PHE A 642 0.11 -33.50 19.51
N ASP A 643 1.09 -33.96 20.29
CA ASP A 643 1.55 -35.35 20.28
C ASP A 643 0.44 -36.33 20.68
N SER A 644 -0.37 -35.96 21.69
CA SER A 644 -1.51 -36.73 22.17
C SER A 644 -2.61 -36.82 21.11
N ILE A 645 -2.91 -35.71 20.43
CA ILE A 645 -3.87 -35.62 19.32
C ILE A 645 -3.40 -36.48 18.15
N GLU A 646 -2.13 -36.37 17.79
CA GLU A 646 -1.52 -37.11 16.71
C GLU A 646 -1.56 -38.62 16.95
N SER A 647 -1.18 -39.05 18.17
CA SER A 647 -1.25 -40.44 18.60
C SER A 647 -2.68 -41.00 18.56
N PHE A 648 -3.68 -40.16 18.91
CA PHE A 648 -5.09 -40.52 18.82
C PHE A 648 -5.55 -40.69 17.37
N ILE A 649 -5.25 -39.71 16.51
CA ILE A 649 -5.61 -39.75 15.07
C ILE A 649 -5.04 -40.99 14.40
N ASN A 650 -3.78 -41.34 14.70
CA ASN A 650 -3.12 -42.51 14.11
C ASN A 650 -3.80 -43.85 14.47
N LYS A 651 -4.56 -43.90 15.57
CA LYS A 651 -5.24 -45.11 16.06
C LYS A 651 -6.72 -45.18 15.65
N ASP A 652 -7.30 -44.10 15.12
CA ASP A 652 -8.73 -44.02 14.80
C ASP A 652 -8.96 -44.29 13.30
N HIS A 653 -9.62 -45.41 13.00
CA HIS A 653 -9.98 -45.78 11.63
C HIS A 653 -10.97 -44.81 10.96
N ASP A 654 -11.69 -44.01 11.74
CA ASP A 654 -12.65 -42.98 11.29
C ASP A 654 -12.15 -41.55 11.55
N ALA A 655 -10.84 -41.35 11.67
CA ALA A 655 -10.23 -40.08 12.12
C ALA A 655 -10.73 -38.87 11.32
N CYS A 656 -10.82 -38.97 9.98
CA CYS A 656 -11.28 -37.87 9.14
C CYS A 656 -12.67 -37.37 9.56
N ARG A 657 -13.67 -38.26 9.59
CA ARG A 657 -15.07 -37.92 9.91
C ARG A 657 -15.20 -37.28 11.30
N LYS A 658 -14.38 -37.71 12.26
CA LYS A 658 -14.46 -37.25 13.65
C LYS A 658 -13.68 -35.97 13.93
N HIS A 659 -12.56 -35.75 13.24
CA HIS A 659 -11.60 -34.70 13.61
C HIS A 659 -11.39 -33.62 12.56
N PHE A 660 -11.76 -33.84 11.29
CA PHE A 660 -11.50 -32.89 10.20
C PHE A 660 -12.00 -31.47 10.52
N GLY A 661 -13.26 -31.31 10.93
CA GLY A 661 -13.81 -29.99 11.25
C GLY A 661 -13.04 -29.25 12.35
N ARG A 662 -12.43 -29.97 13.29
CA ARG A 662 -11.64 -29.39 14.39
C ARG A 662 -10.25 -29.01 13.94
N VAL A 663 -9.57 -29.89 13.21
CA VAL A 663 -8.26 -29.61 12.61
C VAL A 663 -8.38 -28.43 11.65
N ASN A 664 -9.45 -28.35 10.86
CA ASN A 664 -9.72 -27.22 9.99
C ASN A 664 -9.97 -25.92 10.76
N TYR A 665 -10.74 -25.97 11.86
CA TYR A 665 -10.94 -24.79 12.71
C TYR A 665 -9.61 -24.28 13.32
N ILE A 666 -8.78 -25.17 13.87
CA ILE A 666 -7.44 -24.81 14.35
C ILE A 666 -6.58 -24.28 13.21
N ASN A 667 -6.65 -24.85 12.01
CA ASN A 667 -5.90 -24.37 10.85
C ASN A 667 -6.29 -22.94 10.45
N ARG A 668 -7.57 -22.57 10.53
CA ARG A 668 -8.04 -21.18 10.32
C ARG A 668 -7.49 -20.23 11.39
N LEU A 669 -7.43 -20.66 12.65
CA LEU A 669 -6.79 -19.87 13.70
C LEU A 669 -5.27 -19.76 13.46
N TYR A 670 -4.62 -20.85 13.05
CA TYR A 670 -3.21 -20.86 12.72
C TYR A 670 -2.90 -19.88 11.58
N GLU A 671 -3.72 -19.87 10.52
CA GLU A 671 -3.65 -18.91 9.42
C GLU A 671 -3.80 -17.44 9.89
N LYS A 672 -4.77 -17.19 10.77
CA LYS A 672 -5.03 -15.85 11.32
C LYS A 672 -3.82 -15.30 12.09
N TYR A 673 -3.15 -16.14 12.88
CA TYR A 673 -2.12 -15.69 13.84
C TYR A 673 -0.67 -15.89 13.36
N ILE A 674 -0.39 -16.74 12.36
CA ILE A 674 0.99 -17.05 11.93
C ILE A 674 1.76 -15.80 11.45
N GLY A 675 1.10 -14.88 10.75
CA GLY A 675 1.73 -13.67 10.22
C GLY A 675 2.16 -12.68 11.30
N GLU A 676 1.45 -12.64 12.43
CA GLU A 676 1.72 -11.75 13.55
C GLU A 676 2.67 -12.40 14.57
N CYS A 677 2.60 -13.72 14.73
CA CYS A 677 3.33 -14.44 15.77
C CYS A 677 4.65 -15.07 15.31
N CYS A 678 4.93 -15.20 13.99
CA CYS A 678 6.11 -15.90 13.49
C CYS A 678 7.13 -15.04 12.73
N TYR A 679 8.28 -14.86 13.40
CA TYR A 679 9.50 -14.17 13.01
C TYR A 679 10.49 -14.95 12.12
N CYS A 680 10.28 -15.16 10.81
CA CYS A 680 11.17 -16.05 10.04
C CYS A 680 12.37 -15.38 9.34
N PHE A 681 13.52 -16.08 9.35
CA PHE A 681 14.76 -15.72 8.65
C PHE A 681 15.01 -16.68 7.48
N LYS A 682 15.82 -16.26 6.51
CA LYS A 682 16.12 -17.05 5.30
C LYS A 682 16.85 -18.34 5.59
N SER A 683 17.54 -18.41 6.72
CA SER A 683 18.15 -19.64 7.25
C SER A 683 17.13 -20.74 7.57
N GLY A 684 15.82 -20.43 7.57
CA GLY A 684 14.74 -21.33 7.96
C GLY A 684 14.39 -21.23 9.45
N HIS A 685 15.22 -20.53 10.24
CA HIS A 685 14.94 -20.27 11.65
C HIS A 685 13.78 -19.27 11.79
N CYS A 686 12.81 -19.55 12.66
CA CYS A 686 11.73 -18.63 13.01
C CYS A 686 11.77 -18.32 14.51
N LYS A 687 11.36 -17.12 14.89
CA LYS A 687 11.25 -16.66 16.28
C LYS A 687 9.80 -16.37 16.62
N GLU A 688 9.30 -16.91 17.72
CA GLU A 688 7.96 -16.63 18.21
C GLU A 688 7.87 -15.25 18.87
N TRP A 689 6.85 -14.47 18.50
CA TRP A 689 6.44 -13.25 19.20
C TRP A 689 5.30 -13.49 20.19
N CYS A 690 4.54 -14.57 20.02
CA CYS A 690 3.43 -14.97 20.87
C CYS A 690 3.73 -16.32 21.57
N PRO A 691 4.81 -16.44 22.36
CA PRO A 691 5.28 -17.72 22.88
C PRO A 691 4.30 -18.40 23.83
N ASP A 692 3.31 -17.67 24.33
CA ASP A 692 2.30 -18.11 25.30
C ASP A 692 1.12 -18.87 24.68
N TYR A 693 0.93 -18.80 23.36
CA TYR A 693 -0.12 -19.57 22.68
C TYR A 693 0.21 -20.02 21.26
N PHE A 694 1.33 -19.58 20.68
CA PHE A 694 1.69 -19.90 19.30
C PHE A 694 3.09 -20.52 19.19
N LYS A 695 3.25 -21.50 18.29
CA LYS A 695 4.54 -22.10 17.94
C LYS A 695 4.76 -22.05 16.42
N CYS A 696 5.96 -21.66 15.99
CA CYS A 696 6.30 -21.45 14.58
C CYS A 696 6.97 -22.65 13.90
N GLU A 697 7.10 -23.75 14.62
CA GLU A 697 7.72 -24.97 14.12
C GLU A 697 6.85 -25.64 13.06
N ASP A 698 7.44 -26.06 11.93
CA ASP A 698 6.70 -26.66 10.83
C ASP A 698 6.09 -28.00 11.20
N THR A 699 6.70 -28.74 12.13
CA THR A 699 6.22 -30.05 12.61
C THR A 699 4.89 -29.94 13.34
N LEU A 700 4.62 -28.79 13.97
CA LEU A 700 3.39 -28.51 14.70
C LEU A 700 2.30 -27.85 13.84
N ASN A 701 2.53 -27.69 12.54
CA ASN A 701 1.55 -27.12 11.61
C ASN A 701 0.31 -28.04 11.52
N PRO A 702 -0.92 -27.49 11.62
CA PRO A 702 -2.16 -28.28 11.53
C PRO A 702 -2.28 -29.12 10.25
N TYR A 703 -1.61 -28.72 9.16
CA TYR A 703 -1.51 -29.50 7.94
C TYR A 703 -0.93 -30.91 8.17
N ASN A 704 0.00 -31.08 9.11
CA ASN A 704 0.58 -32.39 9.40
C ASN A 704 -0.43 -33.35 10.04
N LEU A 705 -1.34 -32.83 10.86
CA LEU A 705 -2.45 -33.64 11.36
C LEU A 705 -3.46 -33.94 10.26
N TYR A 706 -3.77 -32.96 9.41
CA TYR A 706 -4.66 -33.15 8.26
C TYR A 706 -4.19 -34.30 7.35
N LEU A 707 -2.89 -34.36 7.03
CA LEU A 707 -2.30 -35.47 6.26
C LEU A 707 -2.53 -36.83 6.93
N LYS A 708 -2.54 -36.88 8.26
CA LYS A 708 -2.75 -38.10 9.04
C LYS A 708 -4.22 -38.51 9.14
N LEU A 709 -5.16 -37.60 8.89
CA LEU A 709 -6.60 -37.90 8.91
C LEU A 709 -7.05 -38.82 7.76
N LYS A 710 -6.31 -38.86 6.64
CA LYS A 710 -6.62 -39.66 5.44
C LYS A 710 -8.04 -39.42 4.90
N CYS A 711 -8.44 -38.15 4.81
CA CYS A 711 -9.73 -37.72 4.26
C CYS A 711 -9.88 -37.98 2.76
N THR A 712 -11.12 -38.03 2.26
CA THR A 712 -11.40 -38.19 0.82
C THR A 712 -11.18 -36.89 0.05
N GLU A 713 -11.08 -36.94 -1.29
CA GLU A 713 -10.85 -35.76 -2.14
C GLU A 713 -11.98 -34.70 -2.05
N GLU A 714 -13.21 -35.08 -1.68
CA GLU A 714 -14.30 -34.13 -1.49
C GLU A 714 -14.15 -33.31 -0.20
N ASP A 715 -13.69 -33.93 0.89
CA ASP A 715 -13.40 -33.26 2.17
C ASP A 715 -12.18 -32.31 2.06
N ALA A 716 -11.24 -32.63 1.15
CA ALA A 716 -9.99 -31.89 0.94
C ALA A 716 -10.16 -30.49 0.36
N LYS A 717 -11.32 -30.17 -0.26
CA LYS A 717 -11.56 -28.86 -0.89
C LYS A 717 -11.60 -27.69 0.10
N ASP A 718 -11.89 -27.97 1.36
CA ASP A 718 -12.11 -26.96 2.41
C ASP A 718 -10.90 -26.72 3.33
N PHE A 719 -9.76 -27.38 3.07
CA PHE A 719 -8.54 -27.24 3.90
C PHE A 719 -7.51 -26.31 3.23
N THR A 720 -7.17 -25.20 3.88
CA THR A 720 -6.18 -24.23 3.40
C THR A 720 -4.75 -24.63 3.80
N ILE A 721 -3.81 -24.62 2.86
CA ILE A 721 -2.39 -24.85 3.19
C ILE A 721 -1.78 -23.52 3.66
N VAL A 722 -1.44 -23.45 4.94
CA VAL A 722 -0.84 -22.27 5.56
C VAL A 722 0.67 -22.37 5.51
N ASN A 723 1.31 -21.45 4.78
CA ASN A 723 2.76 -21.36 4.65
C ASN A 723 3.35 -20.36 5.65
N LYS A 724 4.62 -20.57 6.03
CA LYS A 724 5.37 -19.60 6.83
C LYS A 724 5.45 -18.21 6.17
N PRO A 725 5.51 -17.14 6.99
CA PRO A 725 5.66 -15.78 6.48
C PRO A 725 7.00 -15.59 5.74
N ILE A 726 7.02 -14.64 4.80
CA ILE A 726 8.22 -14.31 4.02
C ILE A 726 9.34 -13.87 4.97
N SER A 727 10.55 -14.39 4.76
CA SER A 727 11.67 -14.05 5.62
C SER A 727 11.99 -12.55 5.59
N ILE A 728 12.23 -11.98 6.75
CA ILE A 728 12.43 -10.53 6.93
C ILE A 728 13.82 -10.05 6.52
N ASP A 729 14.80 -10.94 6.62
CA ASP A 729 16.16 -10.73 6.14
C ASP A 729 16.28 -10.90 4.63
N ASN A 730 15.21 -11.32 3.92
CA ASN A 730 15.27 -11.40 2.47
C ASN A 730 15.61 -10.04 1.86
N HIS A 731 15.07 -8.94 2.41
CA HIS A 731 15.41 -7.60 1.94
C HIS A 731 16.90 -7.29 2.19
N VAL A 732 17.40 -7.58 3.40
CA VAL A 732 18.81 -7.34 3.78
C VAL A 732 19.75 -8.19 2.94
N ILE A 733 19.54 -9.50 2.85
CA ILE A 733 20.35 -10.43 2.06
C ILE A 733 20.34 -10.07 0.58
N THR A 734 19.17 -9.69 0.04
CA THR A 734 19.07 -9.25 -1.36
C THR A 734 19.82 -7.95 -1.58
N THR A 735 19.72 -7.00 -0.64
CA THR A 735 20.44 -5.73 -0.69
C THR A 735 21.96 -5.93 -0.55
N THR A 736 22.42 -6.80 0.35
CA THR A 736 23.83 -7.13 0.57
C THR A 736 24.44 -7.87 -0.63
N ARG A 737 23.68 -8.79 -1.26
CA ARG A 737 24.12 -9.42 -2.52
C ARG A 737 24.23 -8.39 -3.64
N ASN A 738 23.27 -7.49 -3.73
CA ASN A 738 23.29 -6.40 -4.71
C ASN A 738 24.43 -5.41 -4.44
N SER A 739 24.75 -5.09 -3.18
CA SER A 739 25.86 -4.20 -2.84
C SER A 739 27.22 -4.86 -3.08
N LEU A 740 27.37 -6.17 -2.82
CA LEU A 740 28.56 -6.94 -3.20
C LEU A 740 28.73 -7.02 -4.72
N LEU A 741 27.64 -7.24 -5.46
CA LEU A 741 27.64 -7.18 -6.92
C LEU A 741 28.00 -5.78 -7.44
N LEU A 742 27.49 -4.73 -6.82
CA LEU A 742 27.84 -3.34 -7.15
C LEU A 742 29.28 -3.01 -6.78
N ALA A 743 29.81 -3.50 -5.66
CA ALA A 743 31.21 -3.34 -5.29
C ALA A 743 32.13 -4.06 -6.28
N TYR A 744 31.72 -5.25 -6.74
CA TYR A 744 32.41 -5.99 -7.79
C TYR A 744 32.33 -5.27 -9.16
N GLN A 745 31.16 -4.74 -9.51
CA GLN A 745 30.97 -3.94 -10.73
C GLN A 745 31.76 -2.63 -10.70
N ASN A 746 31.78 -1.92 -9.57
CA ASN A 746 32.56 -0.68 -9.40
C ASN A 746 34.06 -0.95 -9.49
N LYS A 747 34.54 -2.10 -9.02
CA LYS A 747 35.95 -2.51 -9.17
C LYS A 747 36.32 -2.86 -10.62
N LEU A 748 35.35 -3.31 -11.43
CA LEU A 748 35.49 -3.51 -12.88
C LEU A 748 35.32 -2.21 -13.69
N GLN A 749 34.61 -1.21 -13.15
CA GLN A 749 34.40 0.11 -13.76
C GLN A 749 35.50 1.13 -13.42
N ASP A 750 36.43 0.79 -12.53
CA ASP A 750 37.62 1.60 -12.29
C ASP A 750 38.45 1.68 -13.59
N PRO A 751 38.69 2.89 -14.13
CA PRO A 751 39.48 3.09 -15.33
C PRO A 751 40.84 2.40 -15.29
N PHE A 752 41.45 2.29 -14.09
CA PHE A 752 42.74 1.63 -13.90
C PHE A 752 42.66 0.13 -14.20
N TYR A 753 41.71 -0.59 -13.60
CA TYR A 753 41.58 -2.04 -13.78
C TYR A 753 41.11 -2.42 -15.18
N SER A 754 40.21 -1.63 -15.77
CA SER A 754 39.79 -1.80 -17.17
C SER A 754 40.98 -1.62 -18.12
N THR A 755 41.77 -0.55 -17.95
CA THR A 755 42.95 -0.29 -18.77
C THR A 755 44.02 -1.38 -18.61
N VAL A 756 44.24 -1.86 -17.38
CA VAL A 756 45.16 -2.96 -17.08
C VAL A 756 44.71 -4.27 -17.74
N LEU A 757 43.43 -4.63 -17.65
CA LEU A 757 42.88 -5.83 -18.30
C LEU A 757 43.02 -5.79 -19.83
N TYR A 758 42.74 -4.65 -20.45
CA TYR A 758 42.95 -4.46 -21.89
C TYR A 758 44.44 -4.50 -22.27
N ALA A 759 45.32 -3.89 -21.47
CA ALA A 759 46.76 -3.89 -21.73
C ALA A 759 47.37 -5.30 -21.59
N PHE A 760 47.04 -6.04 -20.53
CA PHE A 760 47.56 -7.41 -20.35
C PHE A 760 46.89 -8.42 -21.29
N GLY A 761 45.61 -8.25 -21.60
CA GLY A 761 44.90 -9.07 -22.59
C GLY A 761 45.51 -8.92 -23.99
N THR A 762 45.78 -7.69 -24.42
CA THR A 762 46.45 -7.41 -25.71
C THR A 762 47.88 -7.97 -25.73
N LEU A 763 48.66 -7.78 -24.66
CA LEU A 763 50.00 -8.37 -24.54
C LEU A 763 49.99 -9.91 -24.59
N GLY A 764 49.01 -10.55 -23.94
CA GLY A 764 48.83 -11.99 -23.98
C GLY A 764 48.50 -12.49 -25.39
N ILE A 765 47.64 -11.77 -26.11
CA ILE A 765 47.31 -12.06 -27.51
C ILE A 765 48.57 -11.92 -28.41
N PHE A 766 49.37 -10.87 -28.23
CA PHE A 766 50.63 -10.71 -28.99
C PHE A 766 51.66 -11.81 -28.67
N MET A 767 51.77 -12.24 -27.41
CA MET A 767 52.61 -13.37 -27.01
C MET A 767 52.16 -14.68 -27.68
N ILE A 768 50.85 -14.93 -27.71
CA ILE A 768 50.28 -16.11 -28.37
C ILE A 768 50.53 -16.06 -29.89
N PHE A 769 50.34 -14.91 -30.54
CA PHE A 769 50.67 -14.74 -31.94
C PHE A 769 52.17 -14.88 -32.23
N PHE A 770 53.04 -14.42 -31.33
CA PHE A 770 54.49 -14.60 -31.44
C PHE A 770 54.89 -16.08 -31.34
N VAL A 771 54.28 -16.83 -30.42
CA VAL A 771 54.47 -18.28 -30.29
C VAL A 771 53.95 -19.00 -31.54
N PHE A 772 52.76 -18.67 -32.03
CA PHE A 772 52.23 -19.27 -33.26
C PHE A 772 53.05 -18.90 -34.50
N TYR A 773 53.56 -17.67 -34.59
CA TYR A 773 54.47 -17.25 -35.67
C TYR A 773 55.79 -18.02 -35.65
N LYS A 774 56.35 -18.29 -34.45
CA LYS A 774 57.65 -18.97 -34.29
C LYS A 774 57.56 -20.50 -34.39
N PHE A 775 56.43 -21.11 -34.02
CA PHE A 775 56.29 -22.57 -33.85
C PHE A 775 55.22 -23.24 -34.75
N THR A 776 54.51 -22.48 -35.60
CA THR A 776 53.55 -23.01 -36.60
C THR A 776 54.10 -22.72 -38.00
N PRO A 777 53.86 -23.56 -39.04
CA PRO A 777 54.46 -23.39 -40.37
C PRO A 777 53.88 -22.22 -41.19
N PHE A 778 53.37 -21.17 -40.53
CA PHE A 778 52.98 -19.91 -41.13
C PHE A 778 54.16 -18.93 -41.29
N GLY A 779 55.26 -19.10 -40.55
CA GLY A 779 56.50 -18.34 -40.77
C GLY A 779 57.15 -18.58 -42.14
N SER A 780 57.01 -19.80 -42.70
CA SER A 780 57.50 -20.14 -44.04
C SER A 780 56.67 -19.57 -45.19
N LEU A 781 55.46 -19.07 -44.93
CA LEU A 781 54.60 -18.47 -45.95
C LEU A 781 54.87 -16.97 -46.16
N PHE A 782 55.31 -16.24 -45.13
CA PHE A 782 55.76 -14.85 -45.27
C PHE A 782 57.19 -14.71 -45.80
N HIS A 783 58.00 -15.78 -45.74
CA HIS A 783 59.31 -15.81 -46.43
C HIS A 783 59.20 -16.03 -47.95
N ARG A 784 58.02 -16.35 -48.49
CA ARG A 784 57.84 -16.59 -49.92
C ARG A 784 57.91 -15.32 -50.77
N LYS A 785 57.61 -14.15 -50.19
CA LYS A 785 57.83 -12.84 -50.86
C LYS A 785 59.31 -12.43 -50.87
N LYS A 786 60.07 -12.80 -49.83
CA LYS A 786 61.50 -12.49 -49.74
C LYS A 786 62.38 -13.39 -50.62
N HIS A 787 61.87 -14.55 -51.06
CA HIS A 787 62.58 -15.41 -52.01
C HIS A 787 62.52 -14.85 -53.44
N ASN A 788 61.35 -14.36 -53.89
CA ASN A 788 61.21 -13.75 -55.23
C ASN A 788 61.97 -12.41 -55.36
N ASP A 789 62.08 -11.63 -54.28
CA ASP A 789 62.88 -10.39 -54.30
C ASP A 789 64.39 -10.68 -54.23
N ARG A 790 64.83 -11.78 -53.60
CA ARG A 790 66.23 -12.23 -53.61
C ARG A 790 66.65 -12.81 -54.96
N GLU A 791 65.73 -13.51 -55.63
CA GLU A 791 65.94 -14.08 -56.98
C GLU A 791 65.98 -12.97 -58.05
N ARG A 792 65.14 -11.93 -57.93
CA ARG A 792 65.25 -10.71 -58.74
C ARG A 792 66.55 -9.92 -58.49
N MET A 793 66.99 -9.80 -57.24
CA MET A 793 68.25 -9.12 -56.90
C MET A 793 69.48 -9.94 -57.34
N GLN A 794 69.46 -11.27 -57.25
CA GLN A 794 70.54 -12.13 -57.76
C GLN A 794 70.61 -12.17 -59.29
N ASN A 795 69.47 -12.10 -59.99
CA ASN A 795 69.47 -11.99 -61.45
C ASN A 795 69.99 -10.62 -61.90
N PHE A 796 69.60 -9.53 -61.23
CA PHE A 796 70.11 -8.17 -61.49
C PHE A 796 71.61 -8.04 -61.19
N ILE A 797 72.11 -8.71 -60.14
CA ILE A 797 73.55 -8.77 -59.80
C ILE A 797 74.30 -9.67 -60.79
N SER A 798 73.73 -10.79 -61.25
CA SER A 798 74.38 -11.65 -62.26
C SER A 798 74.48 -11.00 -63.64
N GLU A 799 73.49 -10.17 -63.99
CA GLU A 799 73.45 -9.41 -65.24
C GLU A 799 74.44 -8.22 -65.18
N TYR A 800 74.56 -7.55 -64.02
CA TYR A 800 75.51 -6.46 -63.78
C TYR A 800 76.99 -6.92 -63.64
N TYR A 801 77.24 -8.12 -63.11
CA TYR A 801 78.60 -8.71 -63.04
C TYR A 801 78.96 -9.56 -64.28
N GLY A 802 77.98 -9.99 -65.06
CA GLY A 802 78.18 -10.63 -66.37
C GLY A 802 78.64 -9.64 -67.44
N GLU A 803 78.23 -8.37 -67.38
CA GLU A 803 78.74 -7.29 -68.25
C GLU A 803 80.11 -6.73 -67.82
N LEU A 804 80.57 -7.00 -66.59
CA LEU A 804 81.86 -6.54 -66.06
C LEU A 804 82.99 -7.58 -66.12
N THR A 805 82.71 -8.80 -66.60
CA THR A 805 83.69 -9.88 -66.77
C THR A 805 83.82 -10.37 -68.22
N ALA A 806 83.28 -9.60 -69.16
CA ALA A 806 83.42 -9.82 -70.61
C ALA A 806 84.63 -9.09 -71.24
N ASP A 807 85.51 -8.51 -70.43
CA ASP A 807 86.75 -7.88 -70.92
C ASP A 807 87.91 -8.19 -69.96
N GLU A 808 88.45 -9.40 -70.06
CA GLU A 808 89.90 -9.65 -70.14
C GLU A 808 90.17 -11.16 -70.30
N SER A 809 90.88 -11.47 -71.37
CA SER A 809 91.25 -12.78 -71.89
C SER A 809 92.29 -13.54 -71.07
N GLY A 810 92.27 -14.88 -71.12
CA GLY A 810 93.51 -15.66 -71.25
C GLY A 810 93.67 -16.96 -70.43
N HIS A 811 93.37 -18.08 -71.10
CA HIS A 811 94.05 -19.39 -71.02
C HIS A 811 93.86 -20.42 -69.88
N GLU A 812 93.43 -21.60 -70.36
CA GLU A 812 93.91 -22.98 -70.16
C GLU A 812 93.27 -23.94 -69.14
N ASN A 813 92.99 -25.12 -69.70
CA ASN A 813 92.36 -26.34 -69.17
C ASN A 813 93.07 -26.92 -67.95
N VAL A 814 92.33 -27.56 -67.03
CA VAL A 814 92.53 -28.98 -66.61
C VAL A 814 91.34 -29.47 -65.75
N ASN A 815 90.96 -30.72 -66.02
CA ASN A 815 89.86 -31.54 -65.50
C ASN A 815 90.18 -32.18 -64.12
N ARG A 816 89.21 -32.34 -63.19
CA ARG A 816 89.14 -33.50 -62.23
C ARG A 816 87.91 -33.56 -61.30
N ASN A 817 87.09 -34.59 -61.55
CA ASN A 817 86.50 -35.60 -60.64
C ASN A 817 85.96 -35.28 -59.22
N ARG A 818 84.64 -35.55 -59.09
CA ARG A 818 83.89 -36.30 -58.04
C ARG A 818 84.56 -36.51 -56.67
N ARG A 819 83.84 -36.12 -55.59
CA ARG A 819 83.62 -36.93 -54.38
C ARG A 819 82.37 -36.45 -53.60
N LYS A 820 81.47 -37.40 -53.31
CA LYS A 820 80.34 -37.26 -52.37
C LYS A 820 80.88 -37.35 -50.94
N ILE A 821 80.42 -36.47 -50.06
CA ILE A 821 80.60 -36.59 -48.60
C ILE A 821 79.21 -36.70 -47.98
N GLN A 822 78.97 -37.80 -47.26
CA GLN A 822 77.88 -37.96 -46.31
C GLN A 822 78.43 -37.74 -44.91
N LEU A 823 77.73 -36.97 -44.07
CA LEU A 823 77.95 -36.95 -42.64
C LEU A 823 76.61 -37.06 -41.90
N ALA A 824 76.62 -37.96 -40.93
CA ALA A 824 75.48 -38.39 -40.13
C ALA A 824 75.19 -37.44 -38.96
N TYR A 825 73.93 -37.47 -38.53
CA TYR A 825 73.40 -36.78 -37.35
C TYR A 825 73.99 -37.30 -36.05
N ASN A 826 74.17 -36.41 -35.07
CA ASN A 826 74.06 -36.77 -33.66
C ASN A 826 73.28 -35.68 -32.90
N SER A 827 72.30 -36.16 -32.15
CA SER A 827 71.40 -35.42 -31.27
C SER A 827 72.00 -35.27 -29.86
N ALA A 828 71.87 -34.08 -29.28
CA ALA A 828 71.61 -33.87 -27.85
C ALA A 828 70.91 -32.52 -27.69
#